data_AF-A0A534WLY5-F1
#
_entry.id   AF-A0A534WLY5-F1
#
_cell.length_a   1.000
_cell.length_b   1.000
_cell.length_c   1.000
_cell.angle_alpha   90.00
_cell.angle_beta   90.00
_cell.angle_gamma   90.00
#
_symmetry.space_group_name_H-M   'P 1'
#
loop_
_entity.id
_entity.type
_entity.pdbx_description
1 polymer ?
#
loop_
_entity_poly.entity_id
_entity_poly.type
_entity_poly.pdbx_seq_one_letter_code
_entity_poly.pdbx_strand_id
1 'polypeptide(L)'
;MRALTVVCALLALASGATARELSFPLAVDYSLLQAAIARQLHVAGGEGVVWEEARGCRSLVLRDLHVERSDARVRVTARGRARIGFGLFGWCLAPVGWDGYVETFARPAVGADWQLRFQDLESHVYDREWQRTTLASRLWELLRGRVEREVGNVAVDLGPPVSEARALVRASVDPGRAGPVVAALETLHPTQAAVDDEGVKVMVAVDLPATAAVEQAPEPALSPIELQKWQGALEHWDAFLVFVIKNLGSIARRGDVRDDLLDLLLTSRHQLLTVLASGPTPGVDPVRQLFLDAWEQLRAIVRRGALQGGAEDRVVRFATFLVAGDILAALDAAGPGLGIEISADGLRRLARTLEPNYEGDPVAYSEAPDAALRELFQFHEPEQPGGGPSPGTWWWPGPGAAEAADVAPPDLAAVVRRLERWVPNDSEREAYRDAVARLLSDVAERAAEVNAIEARFRPVFAHLVPTVGWQESCWRQFVEKDHRVTFLLSGSGDVGLMQVNRRVWRGFFDLEKLEWDIAYNAGAGAEILAQLLNRYGVREGRGQVENGARATYSAYNGGPDAYRRYRLARVARTERAIDVAFWKKYQAMAAGRALDFVLCIQGWSPSRTQLSVVPRAATPNSCMRSRRSSATRTIEACHISIARRPIASFV
;
A
#
# COMPACT_ATOMS: atom_id res chain seq x y z
N MET A 1 -25.71 -46.80 66.49
CA MET A 1 -24.31 -46.37 66.28
C MET A 1 -23.82 -46.90 64.93
N ARG A 2 -23.93 -46.08 63.87
CA ARG A 2 -23.26 -46.22 62.56
C ARG A 2 -23.73 -45.04 61.69
N ALA A 3 -23.03 -43.92 61.82
CA ALA A 3 -23.16 -42.76 60.96
C ALA A 3 -21.77 -42.14 60.84
N LEU A 4 -20.95 -42.64 59.92
CA LEU A 4 -19.68 -42.01 59.56
C LEU A 4 -19.18 -42.52 58.20
N THR A 5 -19.88 -42.19 57.10
CA THR A 5 -19.32 -42.43 55.76
C THR A 5 -19.89 -41.53 54.66
N VAL A 6 -20.19 -40.25 54.90
CA VAL A 6 -20.46 -39.30 53.81
C VAL A 6 -20.12 -37.89 54.26
N VAL A 7 -18.86 -37.41 54.14
CA VAL A 7 -18.47 -35.98 53.90
C VAL A 7 -16.95 -35.91 53.61
N CYS A 8 -16.42 -36.56 52.57
CA CYS A 8 -15.00 -36.37 52.20
C CYS A 8 -14.69 -36.45 50.69
N ALA A 9 -15.67 -36.23 49.81
CA ALA A 9 -15.45 -36.31 48.36
C ALA A 9 -16.12 -35.17 47.57
N LEU A 10 -16.05 -33.94 48.07
CA LEU A 10 -16.56 -32.74 47.38
C LEU A 10 -15.62 -31.51 47.53
N LEU A 11 -14.31 -31.72 47.72
CA LEU A 11 -13.32 -30.63 47.86
C LEU A 11 -12.09 -30.77 46.97
N ALA A 12 -12.20 -31.45 45.82
CA ALA A 12 -11.13 -31.49 44.84
C ALA A 12 -11.70 -31.48 43.42
N LEU A 13 -11.84 -30.26 42.88
CA LEU A 13 -11.77 -29.85 41.46
C LEU A 13 -12.38 -28.45 41.31
N ALA A 14 -11.94 -27.50 42.14
CA ALA A 14 -11.94 -26.11 41.73
C ALA A 14 -10.68 -25.93 40.89
N SER A 15 -10.77 -26.19 39.59
CA SER A 15 -9.75 -25.75 38.64
C SER A 15 -9.75 -24.23 38.71
N GLY A 16 -8.85 -23.66 39.52
CA GLY A 16 -8.65 -22.22 39.58
C GLY A 16 -8.33 -21.76 38.16
N ALA A 17 -9.22 -20.94 37.59
CA ALA A 17 -8.96 -20.22 36.36
C ALA A 17 -7.81 -19.24 36.64
N THR A 18 -6.57 -19.70 36.49
CA THR A 18 -5.40 -18.83 36.62
C THR A 18 -5.43 -17.86 35.45
N ALA A 19 -5.52 -16.56 35.75
CA ALA A 19 -5.27 -15.52 34.75
C ALA A 19 -3.91 -15.80 34.10
N ARG A 20 -3.87 -15.78 32.77
CA ARG A 20 -2.64 -16.02 32.03
C ARG A 20 -2.01 -14.65 31.79
N GLU A 21 -0.85 -14.43 32.42
CA GLU A 21 -0.03 -13.27 32.12
C GLU A 21 0.51 -13.41 30.69
N LEU A 22 0.20 -12.43 29.86
CA LEU A 22 0.72 -12.29 28.52
C LEU A 22 1.70 -11.12 28.52
N SER A 23 2.89 -11.34 27.95
CA SER A 23 3.81 -10.26 27.65
C SER A 23 3.98 -10.06 26.15
N PHE A 24 3.99 -8.81 25.70
CA PHE A 24 4.24 -8.43 24.32
C PHE A 24 5.14 -7.19 24.23
N PRO A 25 5.99 -7.08 23.18
CA PRO A 25 6.86 -5.93 23.01
C PRO A 25 6.14 -4.77 22.32
N LEU A 26 6.19 -3.58 22.94
CA LEU A 26 5.88 -2.32 22.29
C LEU A 26 7.17 -1.68 21.76
N ALA A 27 7.22 -1.37 20.47
CA ALA A 27 8.42 -0.81 19.85
C ALA A 27 8.35 0.70 19.71
N VAL A 28 9.33 1.40 20.29
CA VAL A 28 9.60 2.81 20.03
C VAL A 28 10.75 2.88 19.04
N ASP A 29 10.42 3.14 17.77
CA ASP A 29 11.37 3.21 16.66
C ASP A 29 12.42 4.33 16.87
N TYR A 30 13.64 4.15 16.37
CA TYR A 30 14.70 5.15 16.52
C TYR A 30 14.38 6.50 15.89
N SER A 31 13.66 6.53 14.76
CA SER A 31 13.24 7.79 14.12
C SER A 31 12.24 8.55 14.99
N LEU A 32 11.34 7.83 15.65
CA LEU A 32 10.41 8.39 16.63
C LEU A 32 11.15 8.91 17.87
N LEU A 33 12.08 8.10 18.38
CA LEU A 33 12.87 8.46 19.54
C LEU A 33 13.74 9.70 19.27
N GLN A 34 14.34 9.77 18.08
CA GLN A 34 15.08 10.93 17.59
C GLN A 34 14.20 12.18 17.57
N ALA A 35 12.97 12.09 17.05
CA ALA A 35 12.04 13.21 17.03
C ALA A 35 11.66 13.67 18.46
N ALA A 36 11.41 12.73 19.37
CA ALA A 36 11.08 13.04 20.76
C ALA A 36 12.24 13.73 21.51
N ILE A 37 13.46 13.22 21.36
CA ILE A 37 14.68 13.81 21.94
C ILE A 37 14.94 15.19 21.34
N ALA A 38 14.87 15.31 20.02
CA ALA A 38 15.11 16.58 19.34
C ALA A 38 14.15 17.68 19.80
N ARG A 39 12.88 17.36 20.08
CA ARG A 39 11.90 18.30 20.62
C ARG A 39 12.26 18.78 22.02
N GLN A 40 12.55 17.86 22.94
CA GLN A 40 12.89 18.22 24.33
C GLN A 40 14.20 19.00 24.44
N LEU A 41 15.16 18.72 23.54
CA LEU A 41 16.41 19.47 23.45
C LEU A 41 16.31 20.74 22.58
N HIS A 42 15.12 21.05 22.02
CA HIS A 42 14.87 22.20 21.14
C HIS A 42 15.72 22.21 19.84
N VAL A 43 16.08 21.03 19.31
CA VAL A 43 16.95 20.82 18.12
C VAL A 43 16.17 20.47 16.85
N ALA A 44 14.84 20.36 16.92
CA ALA A 44 14.04 19.76 15.86
C ALA A 44 13.96 20.55 14.53
N GLY A 45 14.39 21.82 14.51
CA GLY A 45 14.56 22.66 13.31
C GLY A 45 15.93 22.53 12.60
N GLY A 46 16.75 21.56 13.01
CA GLY A 46 18.10 21.36 12.47
C GLY A 46 19.18 21.95 13.36
N GLU A 47 18.97 23.10 14.00
CA GLU A 47 19.87 23.68 15.01
C GLU A 47 19.06 24.20 16.20
N GLY A 48 19.51 23.87 17.42
CA GLY A 48 18.80 24.16 18.66
C GLY A 48 19.70 24.63 19.78
N VAL A 49 19.30 25.70 20.46
CA VAL A 49 19.97 26.16 21.68
C VAL A 49 19.48 25.29 22.83
N VAL A 50 20.31 24.32 23.22
CA VAL A 50 20.02 23.43 24.36
C VAL A 50 20.12 24.19 25.67
N TRP A 51 21.05 25.15 25.73
CA TRP A 51 21.29 25.94 26.92
C TRP A 51 21.99 27.26 26.59
N GLU A 52 21.56 28.35 27.24
CA GLU A 52 22.20 29.66 27.20
C GLU A 52 22.14 30.35 28.57
N GLU A 53 23.27 30.92 29.00
CA GLU A 53 23.42 31.71 30.21
C GLU A 53 24.29 32.95 29.95
N ALA A 54 24.13 33.96 30.81
CA ALA A 54 24.94 35.19 30.80
C ALA A 54 25.02 35.85 29.40
N ARG A 55 23.88 35.95 28.70
CA ARG A 55 23.75 36.50 27.33
C ARG A 55 24.68 35.81 26.33
N GLY A 56 24.65 34.48 26.26
CA GLY A 56 25.47 33.70 25.34
C GLY A 56 26.94 33.55 25.71
N CYS A 57 27.37 34.04 26.89
CA CYS A 57 28.74 33.80 27.35
C CYS A 57 28.98 32.34 27.73
N ARG A 58 27.91 31.65 28.08
CA ARG A 58 27.87 30.21 28.32
C ARG A 58 26.73 29.62 27.50
N SER A 59 27.04 28.82 26.50
CA SER A 59 26.02 28.25 25.63
C SER A 59 26.42 26.90 25.05
N LEU A 60 25.40 26.09 24.74
CA LEU A 60 25.51 24.85 23.98
C LEU A 60 24.41 24.84 22.92
N VAL A 61 24.83 24.70 21.68
CA VAL A 61 23.97 24.58 20.52
C VAL A 61 24.22 23.21 19.89
N LEU A 62 23.17 22.45 19.65
CA LEU A 62 23.22 21.15 19.00
C LEU A 62 22.50 21.19 17.65
N ARG A 63 22.93 20.33 16.73
CA ARG A 63 22.34 20.12 15.41
C ARG A 63 22.57 18.71 14.92
N ASP A 64 21.86 18.33 13.85
CA ASP A 64 22.04 17.05 13.16
C ASP A 64 21.98 15.85 14.13
N LEU A 65 20.96 15.82 14.99
CA LEU A 65 20.81 14.78 16.01
C LEU A 65 20.45 13.44 15.34
N HIS A 66 21.17 12.39 15.69
CA HIS A 66 20.94 11.03 15.24
C HIS A 66 20.82 10.08 16.43
N VAL A 67 19.90 9.12 16.33
CA VAL A 67 19.69 8.08 17.36
C VAL A 67 19.79 6.72 16.72
N GLU A 68 20.62 5.86 17.30
CA GLU A 68 20.86 4.50 16.81
C GLU A 68 21.13 3.53 17.96
N ARG A 69 21.23 2.24 17.62
CA ARG A 69 21.64 1.19 18.53
C ARG A 69 23.15 1.24 18.80
N SER A 70 23.55 1.02 20.06
CA SER A 70 24.90 0.60 20.41
C SER A 70 24.86 -0.49 21.48
N ASP A 71 25.08 -1.73 21.08
CA ASP A 71 24.96 -2.92 21.94
C ASP A 71 23.60 -3.00 22.66
N ALA A 72 23.60 -2.81 23.98
CA ALA A 72 22.43 -2.78 24.86
C ALA A 72 22.05 -1.35 25.29
N ARG A 73 22.58 -0.33 24.61
CA ARG A 73 22.36 1.09 24.87
C ARG A 73 21.84 1.79 23.63
N VAL A 74 21.14 2.89 23.85
CA VAL A 74 20.82 3.86 22.81
C VAL A 74 22.01 4.80 22.68
N ARG A 75 22.49 5.00 21.45
CA ARG A 75 23.53 5.98 21.11
C ARG A 75 22.87 7.19 20.45
N VAL A 76 23.09 8.35 21.06
CA VAL A 76 22.65 9.65 20.56
C VAL A 76 23.88 10.42 20.13
N THR A 77 23.94 10.80 18.87
CA THR A 77 25.02 11.62 18.31
C THR A 77 24.45 12.95 17.86
N ALA A 78 25.12 14.05 18.17
CA ALA A 78 24.76 15.36 17.66
C ALA A 78 26.00 16.18 17.36
N ARG A 79 25.95 17.02 16.32
CA ARG A 79 26.98 18.03 16.10
C ARG A 79 26.71 19.21 17.02
N GLY A 80 27.74 19.67 17.72
CA GLY A 80 27.62 20.71 18.73
C GLY A 80 28.56 21.88 18.52
N ARG A 81 28.12 23.05 18.99
CA ARG A 81 28.98 24.21 19.27
C ARG A 81 28.75 24.65 20.70
N ALA A 82 29.83 24.84 21.44
CA ALA A 82 29.76 25.35 22.80
C ALA A 82 30.66 26.56 22.98
N ARG A 83 30.25 27.47 23.86
CA ARG A 83 31.03 28.62 24.30
C ARG A 83 30.99 28.68 25.82
N ILE A 84 32.14 28.81 26.46
CA ILE A 84 32.23 28.97 27.92
C ILE A 84 33.19 30.11 28.23
N GLY A 85 32.69 31.14 28.87
CA GLY A 85 33.48 32.22 29.47
C GLY A 85 32.87 32.71 30.78
N PHE A 86 33.45 33.76 31.34
CA PHE A 86 32.97 34.41 32.56
C PHE A 86 32.20 35.69 32.22
N GLY A 87 30.92 35.74 32.58
CA GLY A 87 30.06 36.90 32.35
C GLY A 87 30.26 37.98 33.43
N LEU A 88 30.73 39.16 33.06
CA LEU A 88 30.90 40.30 33.97
C LEU A 88 30.49 41.62 33.30
N PHE A 89 29.59 42.37 33.93
CA PHE A 89 29.05 43.64 33.40
C PHE A 89 28.52 43.56 31.95
N GLY A 90 27.99 42.41 31.54
CA GLY A 90 27.49 42.18 30.18
C GLY A 90 28.56 41.77 29.16
N TRP A 91 29.83 41.66 29.56
CA TRP A 91 30.93 41.17 28.73
C TRP A 91 31.21 39.70 29.01
N CYS A 92 31.70 38.98 28.00
CA CYS A 92 32.16 37.60 28.15
C CYS A 92 33.69 37.53 28.16
N LEU A 93 34.27 37.33 29.34
CA LEU A 93 35.71 37.28 29.55
C LEU A 93 36.26 35.86 29.30
N ALA A 94 37.43 35.78 28.67
CA ALA A 94 38.14 34.55 28.33
C ALA A 94 37.27 33.42 27.73
N PRO A 95 36.49 33.68 26.66
CA PRO A 95 35.61 32.68 26.07
C PRO A 95 36.42 31.59 25.37
N VAL A 96 36.25 30.34 25.79
CA VAL A 96 36.72 29.15 25.08
C VAL A 96 35.57 28.60 24.26
N GLY A 97 35.83 28.33 22.98
CA GLY A 97 34.86 27.74 22.06
C GLY A 97 35.21 26.29 21.72
N TRP A 98 34.19 25.50 21.45
CA TRP A 98 34.29 24.15 20.90
C TRP A 98 33.29 23.98 19.76
N ASP A 99 33.70 23.21 18.74
CA ASP A 99 32.88 22.80 17.61
C ASP A 99 33.29 21.37 17.26
N GLY A 100 32.32 20.45 17.26
CA GLY A 100 32.59 19.03 17.05
C GLY A 100 31.35 18.19 17.28
N TYR A 101 31.52 16.98 17.80
CA TYR A 101 30.44 16.02 18.01
C TYR A 101 30.28 15.67 19.49
N VAL A 102 29.04 15.63 19.97
CA VAL A 102 28.65 15.02 21.24
C VAL A 102 28.10 13.63 20.94
N GLU A 103 28.57 12.65 21.69
CA GLU A 103 28.10 11.27 21.65
C GLU A 103 27.66 10.87 23.06
N THR A 104 26.43 10.39 23.18
CA THR A 104 25.84 9.97 24.45
C THR A 104 25.30 8.55 24.33
N PHE A 105 25.69 7.69 25.25
CA PHE A 105 25.12 6.36 25.45
C PHE A 105 24.19 6.38 26.66
N ALA A 106 23.03 5.77 26.54
CA ALA A 106 22.11 5.61 27.67
C ALA A 106 21.38 4.28 27.63
N ARG A 107 21.04 3.75 28.81
CA ARG A 107 20.17 2.58 28.94
C ARG A 107 18.71 3.04 29.05
N PRO A 108 17.80 2.53 28.20
CA PRO A 108 16.39 2.80 28.36
C PRO A 108 15.85 2.07 29.59
N ALA A 109 14.99 2.75 30.34
CA ALA A 109 14.24 2.18 31.46
C ALA A 109 12.82 2.73 31.46
N VAL A 110 11.84 1.88 31.67
CA VAL A 110 10.42 2.26 31.72
C VAL A 110 9.92 2.16 33.16
N GLY A 111 9.21 3.20 33.62
CA GLY A 111 8.55 3.20 34.92
C GLY A 111 7.09 2.73 34.82
N ALA A 112 6.49 2.38 35.96
CA ALA A 112 5.06 2.06 36.05
C ALA A 112 4.14 3.23 35.64
N ASP A 113 4.69 4.45 35.59
CA ASP A 113 4.06 5.67 35.10
C ASP A 113 4.09 5.81 33.57
N TRP A 114 4.49 4.76 32.84
CA TRP A 114 4.61 4.73 31.38
C TRP A 114 5.62 5.73 30.79
N GLN A 115 6.53 6.24 31.61
CA GLN A 115 7.60 7.12 31.15
C GLN A 115 8.82 6.29 30.78
N LEU A 116 9.19 6.29 29.50
CA LEU A 116 10.45 5.75 29.02
C LEU A 116 11.55 6.80 29.23
N ARG A 117 12.49 6.50 30.13
CA ARG A 117 13.59 7.37 30.55
C ARG A 117 14.94 6.78 30.16
N PHE A 118 15.95 7.62 30.14
CA PHE A 118 17.33 7.27 29.81
C PHE A 118 18.21 7.36 31.04
N GLN A 119 18.75 6.23 31.48
CA GLN A 119 19.59 6.08 32.68
C GLN A 119 21.02 5.68 32.29
N ASP A 120 21.93 5.66 33.26
CA ASP A 120 23.34 5.31 33.07
C ASP A 120 24.00 6.08 31.91
N LEU A 121 23.77 7.41 31.88
CA LEU A 121 24.27 8.26 30.82
C LEU A 121 25.80 8.29 30.84
N GLU A 122 26.39 7.96 29.71
CA GLU A 122 27.82 8.11 29.45
C GLU A 122 27.99 8.98 28.21
N SER A 123 28.74 10.06 28.33
CA SER A 123 28.84 11.03 27.23
C SER A 123 30.29 11.42 26.95
N HIS A 124 30.57 11.60 25.66
CA HIS A 124 31.88 11.91 25.12
C HIS A 124 31.77 13.04 24.10
N VAL A 125 32.88 13.76 23.91
CA VAL A 125 33.00 14.76 22.86
C VAL A 125 34.24 14.55 22.02
N TYR A 126 34.10 14.99 20.78
CA TYR A 126 35.12 14.93 19.75
C TYR A 126 35.23 16.30 19.07
N ASP A 127 36.34 16.55 18.37
CA ASP A 127 36.44 17.66 17.43
C ASP A 127 35.71 17.34 16.11
N ARG A 128 35.92 18.15 15.06
CA ARG A 128 35.27 17.97 13.76
C ARG A 128 35.78 16.74 13.01
N GLU A 129 36.99 16.30 13.33
CA GLU A 129 37.69 15.15 12.75
C GLU A 129 37.48 13.86 13.58
N TRP A 130 36.52 13.88 14.51
CA TRP A 130 36.20 12.79 15.43
C TRP A 130 37.36 12.37 16.34
N GLN A 131 38.29 13.28 16.63
CA GLN A 131 39.41 13.05 17.52
C GLN A 131 39.11 13.55 18.94
N ARG A 132 39.58 12.81 19.95
CA ARG A 132 39.52 13.23 21.36
C ARG A 132 40.72 14.14 21.65
N THR A 133 40.49 15.45 21.67
CA THR A 133 41.52 16.44 21.99
C THR A 133 41.47 16.87 23.45
N THR A 134 42.63 17.24 24.01
CA THR A 134 42.74 17.68 25.42
C THR A 134 41.86 18.90 25.72
N LEU A 135 41.70 19.81 24.74
CA LEU A 135 40.83 20.98 24.85
C LEU A 135 39.36 20.56 24.93
N ALA A 136 38.91 19.67 24.05
CA ALA A 136 37.54 19.15 24.05
C ALA A 136 37.24 18.42 25.37
N SER A 137 38.15 17.57 25.86
CA SER A 137 37.97 16.86 27.13
C SER A 137 37.86 17.81 28.32
N ARG A 138 38.68 18.87 28.41
CA ARG A 138 38.59 19.84 29.51
C ARG A 138 37.31 20.67 29.47
N LEU A 139 36.88 21.11 28.28
CA LEU A 139 35.61 21.82 28.13
C LEU A 139 34.43 20.90 28.48
N TRP A 140 34.55 19.61 28.13
CA TRP A 140 33.55 18.61 28.44
C TRP A 140 33.34 18.39 29.93
N GLU A 141 34.39 18.32 30.75
CA GLU A 141 34.23 18.21 32.22
C GLU A 141 33.35 19.33 32.80
N LEU A 142 33.34 20.52 32.18
CA LEU A 142 32.52 21.65 32.59
C LEU A 142 31.06 21.54 32.11
N LEU A 143 30.81 20.84 31.00
CA LEU A 143 29.49 20.69 30.38
C LEU A 143 28.79 19.37 30.74
N ARG A 144 29.55 18.34 31.10
CA ARG A 144 29.10 16.96 31.28
C ARG A 144 27.86 16.89 32.16
N GLY A 145 27.94 17.41 33.39
CA GLY A 145 26.83 17.36 34.33
C GLY A 145 25.60 18.18 33.91
N ARG A 146 25.74 19.09 32.93
CA ARG A 146 24.61 19.79 32.32
C ARG A 146 24.03 18.98 31.17
N VAL A 147 24.86 18.44 30.27
CA VAL A 147 24.39 17.60 29.16
C VAL A 147 23.71 16.34 29.68
N GLU A 148 24.31 15.65 30.66
CA GLU A 148 23.71 14.48 31.31
C GLU A 148 22.37 14.82 31.98
N ARG A 149 22.21 16.05 32.50
CA ARG A 149 20.95 16.51 33.06
C ARG A 149 19.90 16.79 31.98
N GLU A 150 20.25 17.50 30.92
CA GLU A 150 19.30 17.79 29.83
C GLU A 150 18.88 16.51 29.11
N VAL A 151 19.82 15.61 28.81
CA VAL A 151 19.53 14.32 28.19
C VAL A 151 18.83 13.38 29.18
N GLY A 152 19.19 13.40 30.46
CA GLY A 152 18.52 12.62 31.51
C GLY A 152 17.10 13.08 31.85
N ASN A 153 16.77 14.34 31.57
CA ASN A 153 15.41 14.86 31.65
C ASN A 153 14.54 14.42 30.47
N VAL A 154 15.13 13.80 29.44
CA VAL A 154 14.36 13.28 28.33
C VAL A 154 13.50 12.12 28.82
N ALA A 155 12.20 12.26 28.62
CA ALA A 155 11.22 11.21 28.88
C ALA A 155 10.25 11.13 27.71
N VAL A 156 10.00 9.91 27.23
CA VAL A 156 8.96 9.63 26.24
C VAL A 156 7.75 9.10 26.99
N ASP A 157 6.65 9.85 26.94
CA ASP A 157 5.39 9.47 27.57
C ASP A 157 4.64 8.45 26.71
N LEU A 158 4.57 7.21 27.19
CA LEU A 158 3.82 6.12 26.57
C LEU A 158 2.40 6.00 27.13
N GLY A 159 2.02 6.83 28.11
CA GLY A 159 0.69 6.82 28.74
C GLY A 159 -0.44 7.16 27.77
N PRO A 160 -0.39 8.30 27.05
CA PRO A 160 -1.41 8.67 26.07
C PRO A 160 -1.69 7.58 25.02
N PRO A 161 -0.68 7.02 24.30
CA PRO A 161 -0.97 6.00 23.30
C PRO A 161 -1.51 4.68 23.90
N VAL A 162 -1.12 4.32 25.12
CA VAL A 162 -1.70 3.18 25.84
C VAL A 162 -3.15 3.44 26.22
N SER A 163 -3.47 4.66 26.68
CA SER A 163 -4.84 5.05 27.03
C SER A 163 -5.77 5.04 25.81
N GLU A 164 -5.27 5.49 24.66
CA GLU A 164 -5.98 5.41 23.38
C GLU A 164 -6.19 3.96 22.97
N ALA A 165 -5.18 3.10 23.07
CA ALA A 165 -5.33 1.66 22.80
C ALA A 165 -6.40 1.02 23.69
N ARG A 166 -6.42 1.33 25.00
CA ARG A 166 -7.47 0.85 25.91
C ARG A 166 -8.85 1.31 25.47
N ALA A 167 -8.98 2.58 25.06
CA ALA A 167 -10.25 3.13 24.57
C ALA A 167 -10.70 2.47 23.26
N LEU A 168 -9.77 2.19 22.35
CA LEU A 168 -10.03 1.48 21.09
C LEU A 168 -10.53 0.07 21.32
N VAL A 169 -9.85 -0.71 22.16
CA VAL A 169 -10.27 -2.07 22.47
C VAL A 169 -11.63 -2.06 23.16
N ARG A 170 -11.87 -1.14 24.11
CA ARG A 170 -13.18 -0.99 24.77
C ARG A 170 -14.31 -0.69 23.78
N ALA A 171 -14.04 0.03 22.69
CA ALA A 171 -15.01 0.32 21.63
C ALA A 171 -15.18 -0.83 20.61
N SER A 172 -14.31 -1.83 20.65
CA SER A 172 -14.23 -2.93 19.68
C SER A 172 -14.66 -4.28 20.28
N VAL A 173 -15.00 -4.32 21.57
CA VAL A 173 -15.47 -5.54 22.24
C VAL A 173 -17.00 -5.52 22.31
N ASP A 174 -17.62 -6.65 21.97
CA ASP A 174 -19.06 -6.85 22.11
C ASP A 174 -19.53 -6.54 23.56
N PRO A 175 -20.65 -5.80 23.75
CA PRO A 175 -21.14 -5.44 25.08
C PRO A 175 -21.35 -6.63 26.03
N GLY A 176 -21.69 -7.81 25.50
CA GLY A 176 -21.86 -9.04 26.27
C GLY A 176 -20.55 -9.68 26.73
N ARG A 177 -19.41 -9.33 26.12
CA ARG A 177 -18.06 -9.82 26.47
C ARG A 177 -17.13 -8.73 27.01
N ALA A 178 -17.59 -7.49 27.09
CA ALA A 178 -16.81 -6.33 27.49
C ALA A 178 -16.23 -6.39 28.90
N GLY A 179 -16.94 -6.98 29.87
CA GLY A 179 -16.52 -6.98 31.28
C GLY A 179 -15.12 -7.57 31.52
N PRO A 180 -14.87 -8.84 31.17
CA PRO A 180 -13.57 -9.49 31.36
C PRO A 180 -12.44 -8.86 30.54
N VAL A 181 -12.71 -8.42 29.31
CA VAL A 181 -11.70 -7.80 28.45
C VAL A 181 -11.30 -6.42 28.98
N VAL A 182 -12.28 -5.60 29.41
CA VAL A 182 -12.00 -4.30 30.01
C VAL A 182 -11.22 -4.46 31.32
N ALA A 183 -11.57 -5.44 32.16
CA ALA A 183 -10.82 -5.72 33.38
C ALA A 183 -9.37 -6.12 33.08
N ALA A 184 -9.14 -6.94 32.05
CA ALA A 184 -7.80 -7.29 31.60
C ALA A 184 -7.00 -6.06 31.14
N LEU A 185 -7.61 -5.17 30.34
CA LEU A 185 -6.95 -3.96 29.87
C LEU A 185 -6.48 -3.03 31.00
N GLU A 186 -7.16 -3.02 32.15
CA GLU A 186 -6.73 -2.23 33.31
C GLU A 186 -5.46 -2.79 33.98
N THR A 187 -5.13 -4.07 33.77
CA THR A 187 -3.91 -4.71 34.27
C THR A 187 -2.67 -4.43 33.40
N LEU A 188 -2.83 -3.76 32.25
CA LEU A 188 -1.73 -3.40 31.37
C LEU A 188 -0.68 -2.60 32.14
N HIS A 189 0.54 -3.12 32.21
CA HIS A 189 1.67 -2.44 32.85
C HIS A 189 2.99 -2.73 32.11
N PRO A 190 3.92 -1.77 32.06
CA PRO A 190 5.25 -1.99 31.51
C PRO A 190 6.11 -2.79 32.51
N THR A 191 6.98 -3.65 31.99
CA THR A 191 7.84 -4.52 32.81
C THR A 191 9.30 -4.14 32.66
N GLN A 192 9.83 -4.14 31.43
CA GLN A 192 11.22 -3.81 31.13
C GLN A 192 11.36 -3.14 29.77
N ALA A 193 12.48 -2.44 29.57
CA ALA A 193 12.85 -1.87 28.28
C ALA A 193 14.18 -2.46 27.82
N ALA A 194 14.27 -2.82 26.54
CA ALA A 194 15.47 -3.35 25.91
C ALA A 194 15.71 -2.66 24.57
N VAL A 195 16.96 -2.64 24.12
CA VAL A 195 17.36 -2.08 22.83
C VAL A 195 17.53 -3.21 21.83
N ASP A 196 16.99 -3.05 20.63
CA ASP A 196 17.25 -3.93 19.49
C ASP A 196 17.53 -3.14 18.21
N ASP A 197 17.62 -3.85 17.07
CA ASP A 197 17.92 -3.23 15.78
C ASP A 197 16.79 -2.33 15.26
N GLU A 198 15.58 -2.49 15.77
CA GLU A 198 14.40 -1.73 15.34
C GLU A 198 14.13 -0.51 16.23
N GLY A 199 14.58 -0.52 17.49
CA GLY A 199 14.38 0.58 18.41
C GLY A 199 14.49 0.17 19.87
N VAL A 200 13.74 0.86 20.72
CA VAL A 200 13.56 0.48 22.13
C VAL A 200 12.29 -0.34 22.27
N LYS A 201 12.42 -1.61 22.66
CA LYS A 201 11.32 -2.52 22.98
C LYS A 201 10.94 -2.39 24.45
N VAL A 202 9.75 -1.87 24.71
CA VAL A 202 9.12 -1.86 26.03
C VAL A 202 8.24 -3.10 26.15
N MET A 203 8.62 -4.04 27.00
CA MET A 203 7.80 -5.21 27.29
C MET A 203 6.61 -4.78 28.14
N VAL A 204 5.41 -5.07 27.66
CA VAL A 204 4.15 -4.80 28.35
C VAL A 204 3.55 -6.14 28.77
N ALA A 205 3.06 -6.22 30.01
CA ALA A 205 2.33 -7.37 30.52
C ALA A 205 0.85 -7.04 30.70
N VAL A 206 -0.01 -8.04 30.50
CA VAL A 206 -1.45 -7.98 30.72
C VAL A 206 -1.96 -9.32 31.24
N ASP A 207 -2.85 -9.29 32.22
CA ASP A 207 -3.49 -10.47 32.76
C ASP A 207 -4.77 -10.77 31.98
N LEU A 208 -4.73 -11.81 31.16
CA LEU A 208 -5.88 -12.25 30.39
C LEU A 208 -6.73 -13.23 31.21
N PRO A 209 -8.07 -13.09 31.18
CA PRO A 209 -8.95 -14.09 31.76
C PRO A 209 -8.77 -15.41 31.00
N ALA A 210 -8.72 -16.53 31.74
CA ALA A 210 -8.70 -17.86 31.14
C ALA A 210 -9.98 -18.04 30.32
N THR A 211 -9.87 -17.86 29.01
CA THR A 211 -11.01 -17.97 28.11
C THR A 211 -11.24 -19.44 27.81
N ALA A 212 -12.39 -19.97 28.22
CA ALA A 212 -12.83 -21.29 27.79
C ALA A 212 -13.02 -21.24 26.27
N ALA A 213 -12.36 -22.12 25.53
CA ALA A 213 -12.65 -22.34 24.12
C ALA A 213 -14.13 -22.78 24.03
N VAL A 214 -15.00 -21.87 23.61
CA VAL A 214 -16.37 -22.22 23.30
C VAL A 214 -16.32 -22.96 21.97
N GLU A 215 -16.63 -24.25 21.97
CA GLU A 215 -16.93 -24.98 20.72
C GLU A 215 -18.09 -24.24 20.05
N GLN A 216 -17.77 -23.48 18.99
CA GLN A 216 -18.77 -22.81 18.18
C GLN A 216 -19.51 -23.89 17.39
N ALA A 217 -20.80 -24.05 17.68
CA ALA A 217 -21.70 -24.81 16.83
C ALA A 217 -21.66 -24.21 15.40
N PRO A 218 -21.85 -25.02 14.34
CA PRO A 218 -21.87 -24.50 12.98
C PRO A 218 -22.91 -23.40 12.86
N GLU A 219 -22.44 -22.17 12.66
CA GLU A 219 -23.30 -21.00 12.48
C GLU A 219 -24.07 -21.14 11.15
N PRO A 220 -25.35 -20.73 11.12
CA PRO A 220 -26.11 -20.69 9.88
C PRO A 220 -25.45 -19.75 8.87
N ALA A 221 -25.63 -20.03 7.58
CA ALA A 221 -25.19 -19.12 6.53
C ALA A 221 -25.82 -17.73 6.71
N LEU A 222 -25.01 -16.68 6.50
CA LEU A 222 -25.46 -15.30 6.65
C LEU A 222 -26.67 -15.01 5.76
N SER A 223 -27.67 -14.34 6.33
CA SER A 223 -28.78 -13.76 5.59
C SER A 223 -28.28 -12.66 4.63
N PRO A 224 -29.06 -12.27 3.61
CA PRO A 224 -28.68 -11.17 2.70
C PRO A 224 -28.34 -9.86 3.43
N ILE A 225 -29.03 -9.55 4.53
CA ILE A 225 -28.76 -8.36 5.34
C ILE A 225 -27.43 -8.48 6.07
N GLU A 226 -27.10 -9.67 6.60
CA GLU A 226 -25.82 -9.92 7.26
C GLU A 226 -24.66 -9.91 6.26
N LEU A 227 -24.87 -10.43 5.03
CA LEU A 227 -23.90 -10.30 3.94
C LEU A 227 -23.62 -8.83 3.57
N GLN A 228 -24.66 -8.00 3.53
CA GLN A 228 -24.48 -6.56 3.27
C GLN A 228 -23.71 -5.87 4.39
N LYS A 229 -23.98 -6.20 5.66
CA LYS A 229 -23.21 -5.68 6.80
C LYS A 229 -21.75 -6.14 6.74
N TRP A 230 -21.51 -7.40 6.39
CA TRP A 230 -20.18 -7.96 6.22
C TRP A 230 -19.39 -7.26 5.11
N GLN A 231 -20.01 -7.03 3.95
CA GLN A 231 -19.41 -6.23 2.88
C GLN A 231 -19.12 -4.79 3.33
N GLY A 232 -20.08 -4.17 4.03
CA GLY A 232 -19.91 -2.83 4.59
C GLY A 232 -18.73 -2.73 5.55
N ALA A 233 -18.46 -3.76 6.36
CA ALA A 233 -17.29 -3.79 7.25
C ALA A 233 -15.97 -3.76 6.47
N LEU A 234 -15.87 -4.51 5.36
CA LEU A 234 -14.71 -4.49 4.46
C LEU A 234 -14.54 -3.13 3.76
N GLU A 235 -15.65 -2.49 3.39
CA GLU A 235 -15.65 -1.15 2.79
C GLU A 235 -15.20 -0.08 3.78
N HIS A 236 -15.65 -0.13 5.04
CA HIS A 236 -15.15 0.76 6.09
C HIS A 236 -13.64 0.58 6.33
N TRP A 237 -13.14 -0.66 6.26
CA TRP A 237 -11.71 -0.92 6.36
C TRP A 237 -10.90 -0.34 5.19
N ASP A 238 -11.36 -0.49 3.94
CA ASP A 238 -10.67 0.12 2.79
C ASP A 238 -10.69 1.65 2.88
N ALA A 239 -11.79 2.25 3.34
CA ALA A 239 -11.86 3.69 3.59
C ALA A 239 -10.90 4.15 4.70
N PHE A 240 -10.81 3.39 5.80
CA PHE A 240 -9.83 3.62 6.86
C PHE A 240 -8.40 3.58 6.31
N LEU A 241 -8.05 2.57 5.51
CA LEU A 241 -6.71 2.44 4.94
C LEU A 241 -6.37 3.63 4.03
N VAL A 242 -7.31 4.05 3.16
CA VAL A 242 -7.15 5.25 2.33
C VAL A 242 -6.93 6.50 3.19
N PHE A 243 -7.64 6.65 4.31
CA PHE A 243 -7.45 7.75 5.24
C PHE A 243 -6.04 7.75 5.85
N VAL A 244 -5.56 6.60 6.33
CA VAL A 244 -4.21 6.45 6.90
C VAL A 244 -3.13 6.76 5.86
N ILE A 245 -3.29 6.26 4.64
CA ILE A 245 -2.35 6.46 3.54
C ILE A 245 -2.25 7.93 3.14
N LYS A 246 -3.37 8.65 3.03
CA LYS A 246 -3.36 10.09 2.75
C LYS A 246 -2.64 10.88 3.84
N ASN A 247 -2.87 10.53 5.10
CA ASN A 247 -2.22 11.16 6.24
C ASN A 247 -0.71 10.94 6.23
N LEU A 248 -0.25 9.69 6.08
CA LEU A 248 1.18 9.39 6.01
C LEU A 248 1.83 10.00 4.76
N GLY A 249 1.14 9.93 3.61
CA GLY A 249 1.59 10.51 2.35
C GLY A 249 1.79 12.03 2.41
N SER A 250 0.99 12.73 3.21
CA SER A 250 1.14 14.18 3.45
C SER A 250 2.37 14.54 4.31
N ILE A 251 2.87 13.58 5.09
CA ILE A 251 4.09 13.71 5.90
C ILE A 251 5.32 13.31 5.09
N ALA A 252 5.19 12.26 4.28
CA ALA A 252 6.26 11.68 3.50
C ALA A 252 6.76 12.61 2.38
N ARG A 253 8.03 13.03 2.49
CA ARG A 253 8.71 13.86 1.48
C ARG A 253 9.41 13.04 0.38
N ARG A 254 9.71 11.77 0.62
CA ARG A 254 10.45 10.92 -0.32
C ARG A 254 9.51 10.21 -1.29
N GLY A 255 9.92 10.11 -2.55
CA GLY A 255 9.13 9.45 -3.60
C GLY A 255 8.97 7.94 -3.39
N ASP A 256 10.02 7.27 -2.93
CA ASP A 256 9.99 5.82 -2.67
C ASP A 256 9.01 5.41 -1.55
N VAL A 257 8.83 6.24 -0.54
CA VAL A 257 7.80 6.04 0.51
C VAL A 257 6.40 6.15 -0.09
N ARG A 258 6.17 7.10 -1.00
CA ARG A 258 4.87 7.20 -1.69
C ARG A 258 4.64 5.97 -2.56
N ASP A 259 5.69 5.45 -3.19
CA ASP A 259 5.57 4.21 -3.96
C ASP A 259 5.20 3.02 -3.08
N ASP A 260 5.84 2.87 -1.93
CA ASP A 260 5.51 1.83 -0.97
C ASP A 260 4.06 1.97 -0.43
N LEU A 261 3.56 3.20 -0.27
CA LEU A 261 2.17 3.44 0.17
C LEU A 261 1.15 3.06 -0.92
N LEU A 262 1.47 3.30 -2.19
CA LEU A 262 0.62 2.82 -3.28
C LEU A 262 0.64 1.28 -3.33
N ASP A 263 1.81 0.67 -3.15
CA ASP A 263 1.96 -0.78 -3.10
C ASP A 263 1.08 -1.37 -1.97
N LEU A 264 1.16 -0.78 -0.76
CA LEU A 264 0.31 -1.14 0.37
C LEU A 264 -1.18 -1.06 0.01
N LEU A 265 -1.64 0.04 -0.59
CA LEU A 265 -3.03 0.22 -0.98
C LEU A 265 -3.49 -0.85 -1.98
N LEU A 266 -2.71 -1.06 -3.03
CA LEU A 266 -3.08 -1.97 -4.11
C LEU A 266 -3.03 -3.43 -3.63
N THR A 267 -2.00 -3.84 -2.88
CA THR A 267 -1.92 -5.20 -2.31
C THR A 267 -3.11 -5.45 -1.38
N SER A 268 -3.40 -4.51 -0.47
CA SER A 268 -4.55 -4.58 0.44
C SER A 268 -5.89 -4.75 -0.28
N ARG A 269 -6.10 -4.03 -1.39
CA ARG A 269 -7.33 -4.15 -2.19
C ARG A 269 -7.42 -5.45 -2.97
N HIS A 270 -6.31 -6.03 -3.43
CA HIS A 270 -6.33 -7.37 -4.04
C HIS A 270 -6.63 -8.47 -3.02
N GLN A 271 -6.13 -8.34 -1.79
CA GLN A 271 -6.51 -9.23 -0.68
C GLN A 271 -8.01 -9.09 -0.37
N LEU A 272 -8.54 -7.86 -0.31
CA LEU A 272 -9.97 -7.61 -0.13
C LEU A 272 -10.82 -8.25 -1.24
N LEU A 273 -10.39 -8.17 -2.51
CA LEU A 273 -11.08 -8.87 -3.59
C LEU A 273 -11.09 -10.39 -3.40
N THR A 274 -10.00 -10.96 -2.88
CA THR A 274 -9.91 -12.40 -2.60
C THR A 274 -10.87 -12.81 -1.48
N VAL A 275 -10.98 -11.98 -0.44
CA VAL A 275 -11.96 -12.15 0.64
C VAL A 275 -13.38 -12.08 0.09
N LEU A 276 -13.70 -11.04 -0.69
CA LEU A 276 -15.03 -10.87 -1.29
C LEU A 276 -15.41 -12.03 -2.21
N ALA A 277 -14.46 -12.53 -3.00
CA ALA A 277 -14.69 -13.65 -3.92
C ALA A 277 -14.89 -14.99 -3.18
N SER A 278 -14.27 -15.16 -2.02
CA SER A 278 -14.39 -16.38 -1.20
C SER A 278 -15.65 -16.37 -0.34
N GLY A 279 -16.16 -15.17 0.00
CA GLY A 279 -17.29 -14.99 0.90
C GLY A 279 -16.92 -15.15 2.38
N PRO A 280 -17.89 -14.98 3.29
CA PRO A 280 -17.70 -15.14 4.73
C PRO A 280 -17.27 -16.58 5.06
N THR A 281 -16.25 -16.73 5.90
CA THR A 281 -15.78 -18.04 6.39
C THR A 281 -16.08 -18.15 7.89
N PRO A 282 -16.74 -19.22 8.36
CA PRO A 282 -17.06 -19.39 9.79
C PRO A 282 -15.81 -19.30 10.68
N GLY A 283 -15.91 -18.54 11.77
CA GLY A 283 -14.82 -18.35 12.74
C GLY A 283 -13.66 -17.49 12.26
N VAL A 284 -13.75 -16.88 11.06
CA VAL A 284 -12.73 -15.98 10.51
C VAL A 284 -13.31 -14.57 10.41
N ASP A 285 -12.69 -13.61 11.10
CA ASP A 285 -12.91 -12.18 10.86
C ASP A 285 -11.96 -11.72 9.74
N PRO A 286 -12.47 -11.42 8.53
CA PRO A 286 -11.62 -10.99 7.43
C PRO A 286 -11.11 -9.55 7.58
N VAL A 287 -11.83 -8.67 8.28
CA VAL A 287 -11.37 -7.30 8.53
C VAL A 287 -10.14 -7.34 9.44
N ARG A 288 -10.15 -8.22 10.45
CA ARG A 288 -8.98 -8.49 11.29
C ARG A 288 -7.77 -8.92 10.48
N GLN A 289 -7.89 -9.91 9.60
CA GLN A 289 -6.76 -10.39 8.79
C GLN A 289 -6.21 -9.28 7.87
N LEU A 290 -7.11 -8.59 7.17
CA LEU A 290 -6.74 -7.47 6.30
C LEU A 290 -6.05 -6.34 7.08
N PHE A 291 -6.52 -6.02 8.28
CA PHE A 291 -5.89 -5.04 9.16
C PHE A 291 -4.47 -5.46 9.54
N LEU A 292 -4.26 -6.69 10.02
CA LEU A 292 -2.94 -7.15 10.47
C LEU A 292 -1.91 -7.14 9.35
N ASP A 293 -2.29 -7.64 8.17
CA ASP A 293 -1.42 -7.67 6.98
C ASP A 293 -1.03 -6.23 6.55
N ALA A 294 -2.01 -5.33 6.47
CA ALA A 294 -1.75 -3.93 6.13
C ALA A 294 -0.93 -3.21 7.20
N TRP A 295 -1.14 -3.57 8.49
CA TRP A 295 -0.42 -2.97 9.61
C TRP A 295 1.06 -3.33 9.60
N GLU A 296 1.39 -4.60 9.36
CA GLU A 296 2.78 -5.06 9.24
C GLU A 296 3.54 -4.28 8.14
N GLN A 297 2.92 -4.16 6.97
CA GLN A 297 3.48 -3.40 5.85
C GLN A 297 3.63 -1.91 6.18
N LEU A 298 2.62 -1.28 6.79
CA LEU A 298 2.66 0.12 7.20
C LEU A 298 3.84 0.40 8.15
N ARG A 299 4.08 -0.50 9.12
CA ARG A 299 5.25 -0.40 10.02
C ARG A 299 6.56 -0.46 9.25
N ALA A 300 6.68 -1.37 8.29
CA ALA A 300 7.88 -1.47 7.47
C ALA A 300 8.15 -0.19 6.66
N ILE A 301 7.10 0.46 6.15
CA ILE A 301 7.20 1.74 5.44
C ILE A 301 7.70 2.84 6.37
N VAL A 302 7.13 2.94 7.58
CA VAL A 302 7.52 3.98 8.55
C VAL A 302 8.98 3.84 8.98
N ARG A 303 9.42 2.61 9.25
CA ARG A 303 10.81 2.28 9.62
C ARG A 303 11.84 2.70 8.57
N ARG A 304 11.47 2.71 7.29
CA ARG A 304 12.33 3.20 6.20
C ARG A 304 12.47 4.73 6.16
N GLY A 305 11.96 5.43 7.16
CA GLY A 305 12.11 6.87 7.32
C GLY A 305 10.94 7.68 6.75
N ALA A 306 9.73 7.12 6.67
CA ALA A 306 8.55 7.85 6.18
C ALA A 306 8.25 9.13 6.96
N LEU A 307 8.63 9.17 8.24
CA LEU A 307 8.39 10.29 9.14
C LEU A 307 9.54 11.32 9.17
N GLN A 308 10.64 11.07 8.46
CA GLN A 308 11.80 11.98 8.45
C GLN A 308 11.48 13.32 7.77
N GLY A 309 11.76 14.43 8.45
CA GLY A 309 11.52 15.79 7.95
C GLY A 309 10.04 16.22 7.93
N GLY A 310 9.15 15.44 8.56
CA GLY A 310 7.76 15.80 8.80
C GLY A 310 7.60 16.90 9.85
N ALA A 311 6.45 17.56 9.89
CA ALA A 311 6.10 18.46 10.98
C ALA A 311 5.98 17.66 12.29
N GLU A 312 6.66 18.11 13.35
CA GLU A 312 6.81 17.38 14.61
C GLU A 312 5.49 16.87 15.19
N ASP A 313 4.48 17.73 15.27
CA ASP A 313 3.16 17.39 15.79
C ASP A 313 2.50 16.23 15.03
N ARG A 314 2.64 16.20 13.70
CA ARG A 314 2.08 15.12 12.87
C ARG A 314 2.85 13.81 13.05
N VAL A 315 4.17 13.89 13.20
CA VAL A 315 5.01 12.71 13.47
C VAL A 315 4.63 12.07 14.80
N VAL A 316 4.41 12.88 15.84
CA VAL A 316 3.98 12.39 17.16
C VAL A 316 2.59 11.76 17.09
N ARG A 317 1.62 12.40 16.43
CA ARG A 317 0.28 11.80 16.25
C ARG A 317 0.34 10.47 15.52
N PHE A 318 1.16 10.38 14.47
CA PHE A 318 1.34 9.14 13.72
C PHE A 318 1.97 8.04 14.57
N ALA A 319 2.91 8.38 15.43
CA ALA A 319 3.50 7.44 16.37
C ALA A 319 2.53 6.93 17.42
N THR A 320 1.71 7.82 18.00
CA THR A 320 0.63 7.43 18.91
C THR A 320 -0.32 6.45 18.23
N PHE A 321 -0.69 6.73 16.98
CA PHE A 321 -1.50 5.85 16.15
C PHE A 321 -0.84 4.48 15.92
N LEU A 322 0.45 4.43 15.60
CA LEU A 322 1.18 3.16 15.41
C LEU A 322 1.24 2.32 16.68
N VAL A 323 1.53 2.95 17.82
CA VAL A 323 1.54 2.28 19.13
C VAL A 323 0.16 1.70 19.46
N ALA A 324 -0.91 2.46 19.18
CA ALA A 324 -2.26 2.04 19.47
C ALA A 324 -2.66 0.79 18.67
N GLY A 325 -2.33 0.73 17.38
CA GLY A 325 -2.57 -0.48 16.59
C GLY A 325 -1.59 -1.62 16.87
N ASP A 326 -0.36 -1.35 17.33
CA ASP A 326 0.58 -2.39 17.80
C ASP A 326 0.01 -3.14 19.01
N ILE A 327 -0.61 -2.42 19.96
CA ILE A 327 -1.29 -3.03 21.10
C ILE A 327 -2.49 -3.86 20.64
N LEU A 328 -3.28 -3.36 19.67
CA LEU A 328 -4.41 -4.10 19.11
C LEU A 328 -3.96 -5.41 18.46
N ALA A 329 -2.92 -5.36 17.63
CA ALA A 329 -2.33 -6.54 16.99
C ALA A 329 -1.73 -7.54 17.99
N ALA A 330 -1.12 -7.04 19.08
CA ALA A 330 -0.54 -7.91 20.10
C ALA A 330 -1.59 -8.62 20.96
N LEU A 331 -2.66 -7.90 21.37
CA LEU A 331 -3.80 -8.50 22.07
C LEU A 331 -4.49 -9.57 21.22
N ASP A 332 -4.57 -9.32 19.92
CA ASP A 332 -5.12 -10.24 18.94
C ASP A 332 -4.33 -11.55 18.83
N ALA A 333 -3.00 -11.46 18.72
CA ALA A 333 -2.11 -12.63 18.66
C ALA A 333 -2.15 -13.48 19.95
N ALA A 334 -2.47 -12.84 21.07
CA ALA A 334 -2.42 -13.46 22.38
C ALA A 334 -3.66 -14.22 22.80
N GLY A 335 -4.83 -13.87 22.26
CA GLY A 335 -6.09 -14.46 22.67
C GLY A 335 -7.14 -14.42 21.58
N PRO A 336 -7.14 -15.37 20.63
CA PRO A 336 -8.22 -15.53 19.65
C PRO A 336 -9.61 -15.67 20.29
N GLY A 337 -9.68 -16.09 21.56
CA GLY A 337 -10.90 -16.22 22.35
C GLY A 337 -11.40 -14.94 23.03
N LEU A 338 -10.66 -13.82 22.96
CA LEU A 338 -11.08 -12.55 23.57
C LEU A 338 -12.25 -11.87 22.83
N GLY A 339 -12.55 -12.31 21.60
CA GLY A 339 -13.68 -11.79 20.81
C GLY A 339 -13.54 -10.30 20.49
N ILE A 340 -12.31 -9.81 20.31
CA ILE A 340 -12.04 -8.46 19.83
C ILE A 340 -12.33 -8.47 18.32
N GLU A 341 -13.38 -7.76 17.92
CA GLU A 341 -13.76 -7.59 16.51
C GLU A 341 -13.33 -6.20 16.06
N ILE A 342 -12.67 -6.07 14.90
CA ILE A 342 -12.31 -4.74 14.40
C ILE A 342 -13.57 -4.08 13.83
N SER A 343 -14.20 -3.25 14.66
CA SER A 343 -15.43 -2.54 14.32
C SER A 343 -15.16 -1.24 13.56
N ALA A 344 -16.16 -0.77 12.79
CA ALA A 344 -16.09 0.53 12.13
C ALA A 344 -15.86 1.68 13.13
N ASP A 345 -16.43 1.59 14.34
CA ASP A 345 -16.22 2.58 15.40
C ASP A 345 -14.82 2.53 16.00
N GLY A 346 -14.22 1.33 16.12
CA GLY A 346 -12.81 1.17 16.47
C GLY A 346 -11.90 1.83 15.44
N LEU A 347 -12.14 1.57 14.15
CA LEU A 347 -11.40 2.19 13.05
C LEU A 347 -11.55 3.73 13.03
N ARG A 348 -12.76 4.26 13.25
CA ARG A 348 -13.00 5.72 13.36
C ARG A 348 -12.19 6.36 14.47
N ARG A 349 -12.18 5.73 15.65
CA ARG A 349 -11.42 6.23 16.79
C ARG A 349 -9.93 6.21 16.51
N LEU A 350 -9.42 5.13 15.93
CA LEU A 350 -8.00 5.01 15.59
C LEU A 350 -7.60 6.06 14.54
N ALA A 351 -8.43 6.28 13.52
CA ALA A 351 -8.21 7.33 12.53
C ALA A 351 -8.21 8.74 13.15
N ARG A 352 -9.07 9.02 14.14
CA ARG A 352 -9.10 10.31 14.84
C ARG A 352 -7.87 10.57 15.71
N THR A 353 -7.08 9.55 16.05
CA THR A 353 -5.76 9.77 16.66
C THR A 353 -4.80 10.47 15.69
N LEU A 354 -4.92 10.23 14.38
CA LEU A 354 -4.12 10.89 13.35
C LEU A 354 -4.54 12.34 13.13
N GLU A 355 -5.83 12.56 12.95
CA GLU A 355 -6.42 13.89 12.71
C GLU A 355 -7.64 14.12 13.62
N PRO A 356 -7.44 14.59 14.85
CA PRO A 356 -8.51 14.77 15.84
C PRO A 356 -9.57 15.80 15.42
N ASN A 357 -9.17 16.77 14.59
CA ASN A 357 -10.04 17.86 14.12
C ASN A 357 -10.71 17.55 12.77
N TYR A 358 -10.62 16.31 12.28
CA TYR A 358 -11.30 15.94 11.05
C TYR A 358 -12.82 15.93 11.25
N GLU A 359 -13.52 16.81 10.52
CA GLU A 359 -14.98 16.99 10.65
C GLU A 359 -15.81 15.89 9.97
N GLY A 360 -15.22 15.15 9.02
CA GLY A 360 -15.89 14.07 8.29
C GLY A 360 -15.88 12.72 9.02
N ASP A 361 -16.46 11.70 8.38
CA ASP A 361 -16.30 10.30 8.82
C ASP A 361 -15.06 9.67 8.15
N PRO A 362 -13.99 9.35 8.90
CA PRO A 362 -12.74 8.84 8.33
C PRO A 362 -12.87 7.43 7.72
N VAL A 363 -13.97 6.72 7.97
CA VAL A 363 -14.26 5.42 7.37
C VAL A 363 -15.39 5.48 6.34
N ALA A 364 -15.84 6.68 5.95
CA ALA A 364 -16.85 6.80 4.90
C ALA A 364 -16.35 6.24 3.57
N TYR A 365 -17.04 5.21 3.07
CA TYR A 365 -16.75 4.65 1.77
C TYR A 365 -17.32 5.54 0.67
N SER A 366 -16.46 5.95 -0.27
CA SER A 366 -16.83 6.73 -1.46
C SER A 366 -16.29 6.05 -2.71
N GLU A 367 -17.08 6.06 -3.78
CA GLU A 367 -16.68 5.61 -5.11
C GLU A 367 -16.19 6.76 -6.00
N ALA A 368 -16.38 8.00 -5.56
CA ALA A 368 -15.95 9.17 -6.32
C ALA A 368 -14.42 9.27 -6.38
N PRO A 369 -13.87 9.88 -7.45
CA PRO A 369 -12.47 10.24 -7.49
C PRO A 369 -12.02 11.09 -6.30
N ASP A 370 -10.86 10.79 -5.73
CA ASP A 370 -10.24 11.51 -4.61
C ASP A 370 -9.04 12.29 -5.13
N ALA A 371 -9.17 13.63 -5.15
CA ALA A 371 -8.12 14.51 -5.67
C ALA A 371 -6.80 14.40 -4.89
N ALA A 372 -6.88 14.24 -3.56
CA ALA A 372 -5.68 14.11 -2.73
C ALA A 372 -4.96 12.78 -2.99
N LEU A 373 -5.71 11.70 -3.23
CA LEU A 373 -5.15 10.40 -3.60
C LEU A 373 -4.44 10.45 -4.96
N ARG A 374 -5.08 11.10 -5.94
CA ARG A 374 -4.50 11.28 -7.28
C ARG A 374 -3.24 12.14 -7.26
N GLU A 375 -3.26 13.26 -6.55
CA GLU A 375 -2.10 14.13 -6.39
C GLU A 375 -0.95 13.41 -5.68
N LEU A 376 -1.25 12.68 -4.59
CA LEU A 376 -0.24 11.96 -3.81
C LEU A 376 0.55 10.96 -4.67
N PHE A 377 -0.15 10.25 -5.56
CA PHE A 377 0.43 9.20 -6.40
C PHE A 377 0.64 9.60 -7.85
N GLN A 378 0.44 10.88 -8.19
CA GLN A 378 0.64 11.46 -9.52
C GLN A 378 -0.17 10.73 -10.61
N PHE A 379 -1.42 10.39 -10.30
CA PHE A 379 -2.36 9.87 -11.29
C PHE A 379 -3.03 11.01 -12.04
N HIS A 380 -3.04 10.90 -13.35
CA HIS A 380 -3.63 11.90 -14.24
C HIS A 380 -5.06 11.52 -14.61
N GLU A 381 -5.93 12.51 -14.82
CA GLU A 381 -7.26 12.25 -15.38
C GLU A 381 -7.07 11.72 -16.81
N PRO A 382 -7.70 10.59 -17.18
CA PRO A 382 -7.73 10.15 -18.57
C PRO A 382 -8.41 11.23 -19.43
N GLU A 383 -7.62 12.05 -20.14
CA GLU A 383 -8.18 13.11 -20.97
C GLU A 383 -9.04 12.51 -22.10
N GLN A 384 -10.28 13.00 -22.21
CA GLN A 384 -11.09 12.72 -23.38
C GLN A 384 -10.47 13.44 -24.59
N PRO A 385 -10.22 12.74 -25.70
CA PRO A 385 -9.75 13.39 -26.91
C PRO A 385 -10.85 14.33 -27.43
N GLY A 386 -10.58 15.65 -27.38
CA GLY A 386 -11.50 16.72 -27.83
C GLY A 386 -11.67 17.93 -26.90
N GLY A 387 -10.99 18.00 -25.76
CA GLY A 387 -11.11 19.09 -24.78
C GLY A 387 -10.19 20.30 -24.98
N GLY A 388 -10.42 21.13 -26.03
CA GLY A 388 -9.96 22.53 -26.09
C GLY A 388 -8.63 22.82 -26.84
N PRO A 389 -8.49 24.02 -27.45
CA PRO A 389 -7.46 24.30 -28.46
C PRO A 389 -6.07 24.50 -27.87
N SER A 390 -5.05 23.97 -28.55
CA SER A 390 -3.66 24.37 -28.37
C SER A 390 -3.51 25.89 -28.58
N PRO A 391 -2.95 26.66 -27.64
CA PRO A 391 -2.69 28.07 -27.86
C PRO A 391 -1.48 28.21 -28.78
N GLY A 392 -1.75 28.65 -30.01
CA GLY A 392 -0.76 29.31 -30.85
C GLY A 392 -0.48 28.63 -32.18
N THR A 393 -1.24 28.97 -33.21
CA THR A 393 -0.63 29.24 -34.52
C THR A 393 -1.45 30.30 -35.24
N TRP A 394 -0.80 31.43 -35.48
CA TRP A 394 -1.36 32.58 -36.19
C TRP A 394 -1.67 32.26 -37.65
N TRP A 395 -2.75 32.87 -38.12
CA TRP A 395 -3.27 32.86 -39.48
C TRP A 395 -2.36 33.70 -40.40
N TRP A 396 -1.83 33.09 -41.46
CA TRP A 396 -1.28 33.81 -42.61
C TRP A 396 -1.88 33.21 -43.89
N PRO A 397 -2.54 34.00 -44.76
CA PRO A 397 -3.05 33.50 -46.03
C PRO A 397 -1.94 33.58 -47.10
N GLY A 398 -1.49 32.43 -47.60
CA GLY A 398 -0.68 32.30 -48.81
C GLY A 398 -1.43 31.45 -49.86
N PRO A 399 -1.27 31.70 -51.17
CA PRO A 399 -2.08 31.06 -52.21
C PRO A 399 -1.73 29.59 -52.39
N GLY A 400 -2.78 28.78 -52.57
CA GLY A 400 -2.75 27.32 -52.49
C GLY A 400 -2.07 26.63 -53.67
N ALA A 401 -1.34 25.57 -53.34
CA ALA A 401 -1.11 24.45 -54.22
C ALA A 401 -2.25 23.43 -54.00
N ALA A 402 -2.89 23.03 -55.08
CA ALA A 402 -3.86 21.94 -55.08
C ALA A 402 -3.09 20.62 -54.85
N GLU A 403 -3.25 20.03 -53.67
CA GLU A 403 -2.87 18.65 -53.41
C GLU A 403 -4.13 17.79 -53.31
N ALA A 404 -4.05 16.60 -53.92
CA ALA A 404 -5.08 15.59 -53.90
C ALA A 404 -5.49 15.30 -52.45
N ALA A 405 -6.80 15.31 -52.19
CA ALA A 405 -7.35 15.02 -50.88
C ALA A 405 -7.10 13.54 -50.53
N ASP A 406 -5.93 13.25 -49.94
CA ASP A 406 -5.85 12.21 -48.94
C ASP A 406 -6.86 12.61 -47.86
N VAL A 407 -7.92 11.80 -47.72
CA VAL A 407 -8.91 11.97 -46.66
C VAL A 407 -8.12 11.91 -45.36
N ALA A 408 -7.95 13.08 -44.72
CA ALA A 408 -7.31 13.16 -43.42
C ALA A 408 -7.97 12.11 -42.51
N PRO A 409 -7.20 11.30 -41.76
CA PRO A 409 -7.77 10.34 -40.84
C PRO A 409 -8.85 11.02 -40.00
N PRO A 410 -10.01 10.38 -39.78
CA PRO A 410 -11.06 10.98 -38.97
C PRO A 410 -10.47 11.42 -37.63
N ASP A 411 -10.83 12.64 -37.21
CA ASP A 411 -10.47 13.16 -35.90
C ASP A 411 -10.80 12.11 -34.83
N LEU A 412 -9.91 11.93 -33.85
CA LEU A 412 -10.04 10.91 -32.82
C LEU A 412 -11.37 11.04 -32.06
N ALA A 413 -11.88 12.26 -31.87
CA ALA A 413 -13.20 12.46 -31.28
C ALA A 413 -14.32 11.82 -32.12
N ALA A 414 -14.20 11.80 -33.46
CA ALA A 414 -15.14 11.11 -34.34
C ALA A 414 -15.00 9.58 -34.26
N VAL A 415 -13.76 9.07 -34.10
CA VAL A 415 -13.51 7.64 -33.85
C VAL A 415 -14.13 7.20 -32.53
N VAL A 416 -13.95 7.97 -31.45
CA VAL A 416 -14.52 7.68 -30.12
C VAL A 416 -16.05 7.69 -30.16
N ARG A 417 -16.67 8.73 -30.74
CA ARG A 417 -18.14 8.78 -30.88
C ARG A 417 -18.70 7.56 -31.62
N ARG A 418 -17.98 7.04 -32.62
CA ARG A 418 -18.39 5.84 -33.35
C ARG A 418 -18.30 4.58 -32.50
N LEU A 419 -17.36 4.51 -31.56
CA LEU A 419 -17.17 3.37 -30.66
C LEU A 419 -18.17 3.33 -29.49
N GLU A 420 -18.88 4.43 -29.24
CA GLU A 420 -19.90 4.50 -28.17
C GLU A 420 -20.96 3.42 -28.35
N ARG A 421 -21.07 2.54 -27.35
CA ARG A 421 -22.04 1.43 -27.30
C ARG A 421 -22.01 0.52 -28.54
N TRP A 422 -20.88 0.46 -29.25
CA TRP A 422 -20.76 -0.36 -30.46
C TRP A 422 -20.42 -1.81 -30.11
N VAL A 423 -21.32 -2.73 -30.47
CA VAL A 423 -21.08 -4.18 -30.51
C VAL A 423 -21.06 -4.60 -31.98
N PRO A 424 -19.89 -4.91 -32.58
CA PRO A 424 -19.80 -5.12 -34.02
C PRO A 424 -20.42 -6.45 -34.45
N ASN A 425 -21.19 -6.42 -35.53
CA ASN A 425 -21.57 -7.63 -36.25
C ASN A 425 -20.43 -8.13 -37.17
N ASP A 426 -20.69 -9.24 -37.86
CA ASP A 426 -19.69 -9.93 -38.68
C ASP A 426 -19.09 -9.08 -39.80
N SER A 427 -19.87 -8.18 -40.39
CA SER A 427 -19.42 -7.25 -41.46
C SER A 427 -18.71 -6.01 -40.92
N GLU A 428 -18.91 -5.68 -39.64
CA GLU A 428 -18.40 -4.46 -39.01
C GLU A 428 -17.05 -4.66 -38.30
N ARG A 429 -16.62 -5.93 -38.15
CA ARG A 429 -15.46 -6.31 -37.33
C ARG A 429 -14.17 -5.56 -37.70
N GLU A 430 -13.89 -5.42 -38.99
CA GLU A 430 -12.70 -4.73 -39.48
C GLU A 430 -12.74 -3.23 -39.12
N ALA A 431 -13.87 -2.57 -39.41
CA ALA A 431 -14.05 -1.17 -39.06
C ALA A 431 -13.97 -0.92 -37.54
N TYR A 432 -14.52 -1.83 -36.74
CA TYR A 432 -14.41 -1.77 -35.28
C TYR A 432 -12.97 -1.96 -34.80
N ARG A 433 -12.28 -2.99 -35.31
CA ARG A 433 -10.87 -3.27 -34.99
C ARG A 433 -10.00 -2.05 -35.27
N ASP A 434 -10.15 -1.44 -36.45
CA ASP A 434 -9.32 -0.32 -36.86
C ASP A 434 -9.59 0.93 -36.01
N ALA A 435 -10.85 1.17 -35.64
CA ALA A 435 -11.23 2.23 -34.72
C ALA A 435 -10.63 2.04 -33.32
N VAL A 436 -10.71 0.82 -32.75
CA VAL A 436 -10.11 0.52 -31.44
C VAL A 436 -8.58 0.58 -31.49
N ALA A 437 -7.95 0.10 -32.58
CA ALA A 437 -6.51 0.21 -32.77
C ALA A 437 -6.05 1.68 -32.77
N ARG A 438 -6.78 2.55 -33.48
CA ARG A 438 -6.49 3.99 -33.50
C ARG A 438 -6.62 4.61 -32.11
N LEU A 439 -7.67 4.28 -31.36
CA LEU A 439 -7.87 4.73 -29.98
C LEU A 439 -6.71 4.28 -29.07
N LEU A 440 -6.37 2.99 -29.07
CA LEU A 440 -5.33 2.44 -28.20
C LEU A 440 -3.93 2.98 -28.53
N SER A 441 -3.64 3.24 -29.81
CA SER A 441 -2.39 3.87 -30.22
C SER A 441 -2.24 5.28 -29.65
N ASP A 442 -3.27 6.10 -29.80
CA ASP A 442 -3.26 7.49 -29.33
C ASP A 442 -3.21 7.58 -27.80
N VAL A 443 -3.99 6.73 -27.12
CA VAL A 443 -3.96 6.63 -25.66
C VAL A 443 -2.58 6.20 -25.15
N ALA A 444 -1.92 5.25 -25.81
CA ALA A 444 -0.59 4.82 -25.42
C ALA A 444 0.47 5.92 -25.62
N GLU A 445 0.38 6.70 -26.70
CA GLU A 445 1.28 7.83 -26.95
C GLU A 445 1.12 8.91 -25.87
N ARG A 446 -0.12 9.37 -25.62
CA ARG A 446 -0.41 10.38 -24.60
C ARG A 446 0.01 9.95 -23.20
N ALA A 447 -0.37 8.73 -22.79
CA ALA A 447 0.00 8.23 -21.47
C ALA A 447 1.52 8.11 -21.30
N ALA A 448 2.26 7.77 -22.36
CA ALA A 448 3.72 7.73 -22.31
C ALA A 448 4.36 9.11 -22.14
N GLU A 449 3.77 10.14 -22.73
CA GLU A 449 4.24 11.53 -22.60
C GLU A 449 3.94 12.09 -21.22
N VAL A 450 2.68 12.01 -20.77
CA VAL A 450 2.21 12.55 -19.49
C VAL A 450 2.94 11.92 -18.31
N ASN A 451 3.17 10.60 -18.36
CA ASN A 451 3.89 9.87 -17.30
C ASN A 451 5.41 9.85 -17.49
N ALA A 452 5.95 10.63 -18.43
CA ALA A 452 7.37 10.74 -18.72
C ALA A 452 8.09 9.37 -18.88
N ILE A 453 7.46 8.42 -19.58
CA ILE A 453 8.05 7.09 -19.81
C ILE A 453 9.39 7.27 -20.53
N GLU A 454 10.44 6.67 -19.95
CA GLU A 454 11.80 6.71 -20.49
C GLU A 454 11.81 6.29 -21.97
N ALA A 455 12.58 6.99 -22.80
CA ALA A 455 12.57 6.81 -24.26
C ALA A 455 12.76 5.35 -24.71
N ARG A 456 13.63 4.60 -24.03
CA ARG A 456 13.89 3.18 -24.33
C ARG A 456 12.68 2.26 -24.10
N PHE A 457 11.73 2.65 -23.25
CA PHE A 457 10.52 1.89 -22.95
C PHE A 457 9.31 2.35 -23.75
N ARG A 458 9.36 3.47 -24.48
CA ARG A 458 8.23 3.94 -25.30
C ARG A 458 7.76 2.93 -26.36
N PRO A 459 8.64 2.27 -27.13
CA PRO A 459 8.20 1.20 -28.05
C PRO A 459 7.58 0.01 -27.31
N VAL A 460 8.13 -0.32 -26.14
CA VAL A 460 7.58 -1.39 -25.30
C VAL A 460 6.17 -1.07 -24.84
N PHE A 461 5.94 0.18 -24.41
CA PHE A 461 4.66 0.67 -23.94
C PHE A 461 3.61 0.74 -25.07
N ALA A 462 4.00 1.22 -26.26
CA ALA A 462 3.15 1.29 -27.44
C ALA A 462 2.58 -0.09 -27.84
N HIS A 463 3.34 -1.18 -27.63
CA HIS A 463 2.84 -2.54 -27.83
C HIS A 463 2.12 -3.11 -26.60
N LEU A 464 2.49 -2.67 -25.40
CA LEU A 464 1.92 -3.15 -24.14
C LEU A 464 0.42 -2.84 -24.05
N VAL A 465 0.04 -1.57 -24.22
CA VAL A 465 -1.36 -1.10 -24.07
C VAL A 465 -2.34 -1.92 -24.94
N PRO A 466 -2.15 -2.04 -26.26
CA PRO A 466 -3.04 -2.85 -27.10
C PRO A 466 -2.95 -4.35 -26.81
N THR A 467 -1.81 -4.85 -26.33
CA THR A 467 -1.71 -6.25 -25.90
C THR A 467 -2.54 -6.52 -24.66
N VAL A 468 -2.56 -5.61 -23.69
CA VAL A 468 -3.37 -5.74 -22.48
C VAL A 468 -4.85 -5.72 -22.84
N GLY A 469 -5.31 -4.79 -23.68
CA GLY A 469 -6.69 -4.82 -24.18
C GLY A 469 -7.07 -6.14 -24.85
N TRP A 470 -6.14 -6.75 -25.62
CA TRP A 470 -6.40 -8.06 -26.24
C TRP A 470 -6.41 -9.18 -25.21
N GLN A 471 -5.52 -9.12 -24.23
CA GLN A 471 -5.40 -10.11 -23.17
C GLN A 471 -6.63 -10.14 -22.25
N GLU A 472 -7.12 -8.96 -21.90
CA GLU A 472 -8.16 -8.78 -20.90
C GLU A 472 -9.57 -8.90 -21.48
N SER A 473 -9.88 -8.15 -22.55
CA SER A 473 -11.25 -8.03 -23.07
C SER A 473 -11.45 -8.56 -24.50
N CYS A 474 -10.35 -8.85 -25.20
CA CYS A 474 -10.35 -9.03 -26.65
C CYS A 474 -10.80 -7.78 -27.40
N TRP A 475 -10.29 -6.63 -26.98
CA TRP A 475 -10.60 -5.31 -27.55
C TRP A 475 -12.08 -4.92 -27.46
N ARG A 476 -12.80 -5.38 -26.42
CA ARG A 476 -14.24 -5.12 -26.26
C ARG A 476 -14.51 -4.27 -25.02
N GLN A 477 -15.17 -3.14 -25.21
CA GLN A 477 -15.81 -2.39 -24.13
C GLN A 477 -17.23 -2.89 -23.85
N PHE A 478 -18.00 -3.14 -24.92
CA PHE A 478 -19.43 -3.42 -24.84
C PHE A 478 -19.76 -4.84 -25.29
N VAL A 479 -20.85 -5.38 -24.74
CA VAL A 479 -21.42 -6.69 -25.07
C VAL A 479 -22.94 -6.60 -25.12
N GLU A 480 -23.57 -7.48 -25.87
CA GLU A 480 -25.02 -7.64 -25.84
C GLU A 480 -25.39 -8.67 -24.76
N LYS A 481 -26.30 -8.28 -23.86
CA LYS A 481 -26.91 -9.17 -22.85
C LYS A 481 -28.41 -8.89 -22.82
N ASP A 482 -29.23 -9.94 -22.90
CA ASP A 482 -30.69 -9.83 -22.91
C ASP A 482 -31.22 -8.82 -23.97
N HIS A 483 -30.61 -8.85 -25.16
CA HIS A 483 -30.90 -7.93 -26.29
C HIS A 483 -30.66 -6.44 -25.99
N ARG A 484 -29.83 -6.13 -24.99
CA ARG A 484 -29.42 -4.78 -24.65
C ARG A 484 -27.90 -4.68 -24.67
N VAL A 485 -27.39 -3.60 -25.24
CA VAL A 485 -25.98 -3.26 -25.13
C VAL A 485 -25.68 -2.84 -23.70
N THR A 486 -24.68 -3.47 -23.11
CA THR A 486 -24.11 -3.13 -21.81
C THR A 486 -22.59 -3.17 -21.88
N PHE A 487 -21.90 -2.73 -20.84
CA PHE A 487 -20.45 -2.84 -20.75
C PHE A 487 -19.99 -4.24 -20.32
N LEU A 488 -18.77 -4.60 -20.71
CA LEU A 488 -18.13 -5.85 -20.32
C LEU A 488 -17.77 -5.78 -18.84
N LEU A 489 -18.33 -6.68 -18.03
CA LEU A 489 -18.09 -6.78 -16.60
C LEU A 489 -17.63 -8.20 -16.24
N SER A 490 -16.48 -8.32 -15.59
CA SER A 490 -15.98 -9.59 -15.08
C SER A 490 -16.66 -9.99 -13.76
N GLY A 491 -16.55 -11.26 -13.37
CA GLY A 491 -17.03 -11.73 -12.07
C GLY A 491 -16.27 -11.13 -10.87
N SER A 492 -15.03 -10.65 -11.08
CA SER A 492 -14.22 -9.94 -10.08
C SER A 492 -14.47 -8.43 -10.05
N GLY A 493 -15.35 -7.92 -10.90
CA GLY A 493 -15.71 -6.49 -10.92
C GLY A 493 -14.85 -5.62 -11.84
N ASP A 494 -14.14 -6.22 -12.78
CA ASP A 494 -13.32 -5.54 -13.79
C ASP A 494 -14.19 -5.07 -14.97
N VAL A 495 -13.97 -3.85 -15.46
CA VAL A 495 -14.83 -3.23 -16.47
C VAL A 495 -14.11 -2.88 -17.78
N GLY A 496 -14.81 -3.13 -18.87
CA GLY A 496 -14.52 -2.55 -20.19
C GLY A 496 -13.28 -3.09 -20.91
N LEU A 497 -12.80 -2.28 -21.86
CA LEU A 497 -11.73 -2.58 -22.82
C LEU A 497 -10.43 -3.03 -22.14
N MET A 498 -10.07 -2.39 -21.03
CA MET A 498 -8.85 -2.66 -20.29
C MET A 498 -9.10 -3.49 -19.02
N GLN A 499 -10.35 -3.89 -18.75
CA GLN A 499 -10.76 -4.63 -17.54
C GLN A 499 -10.18 -3.97 -16.26
N VAL A 500 -10.46 -2.68 -16.08
CA VAL A 500 -10.02 -1.94 -14.88
C VAL A 500 -10.91 -2.34 -13.70
N ASN A 501 -10.32 -2.79 -12.59
CA ASN A 501 -11.09 -3.20 -11.41
C ASN A 501 -11.65 -2.00 -10.65
N ARG A 502 -12.98 -1.95 -10.48
CA ARG A 502 -13.67 -0.82 -9.82
C ARG A 502 -13.31 -0.64 -8.35
N ARG A 503 -12.99 -1.73 -7.63
CA ARG A 503 -12.64 -1.67 -6.20
C ARG A 503 -11.15 -1.39 -5.99
N VAL A 504 -10.26 -2.04 -6.76
CA VAL A 504 -8.81 -1.81 -6.66
C VAL A 504 -8.46 -0.36 -7.00
N TRP A 505 -9.09 0.21 -8.02
CA TRP A 505 -8.78 1.56 -8.52
C TRP A 505 -9.75 2.64 -8.05
N ARG A 506 -10.61 2.33 -7.06
CA ARG A 506 -11.51 3.29 -6.40
C ARG A 506 -10.74 4.52 -5.91
N GLY A 507 -11.30 5.71 -6.14
CA GLY A 507 -10.68 6.98 -5.79
C GLY A 507 -9.65 7.48 -6.82
N PHE A 508 -9.18 6.64 -7.75
CA PHE A 508 -8.32 7.07 -8.85
C PHE A 508 -9.09 7.39 -10.13
N PHE A 509 -10.21 6.75 -10.39
CA PHE A 509 -10.99 6.92 -11.63
C PHE A 509 -12.48 6.99 -11.35
N ASP A 510 -13.19 7.65 -12.26
CA ASP A 510 -14.66 7.74 -12.25
C ASP A 510 -15.27 6.41 -12.73
N LEU A 511 -16.06 5.76 -11.86
CA LEU A 511 -16.61 4.43 -12.15
C LEU A 511 -17.62 4.45 -13.30
N GLU A 512 -18.47 5.46 -13.40
CA GLU A 512 -19.48 5.55 -14.45
C GLU A 512 -18.80 5.73 -15.82
N LYS A 513 -17.76 6.57 -15.87
CA LYS A 513 -16.97 6.73 -17.09
C LYS A 513 -16.19 5.47 -17.45
N LEU A 514 -15.61 4.75 -16.48
CA LEU A 514 -14.95 3.46 -16.75
C LEU A 514 -15.91 2.45 -17.40
N GLU A 515 -17.18 2.49 -17.05
CA GLU A 515 -18.22 1.61 -17.57
C GLU A 515 -18.68 2.03 -18.97
N TRP A 516 -18.97 3.32 -19.18
CA TRP A 516 -19.68 3.78 -20.38
C TRP A 516 -18.85 4.54 -21.41
N ASP A 517 -17.64 4.98 -21.05
CA ASP A 517 -16.73 5.67 -21.96
C ASP A 517 -15.52 4.80 -22.28
N ILE A 518 -15.47 4.31 -23.53
CA ILE A 518 -14.38 3.46 -24.02
C ILE A 518 -13.03 4.17 -24.05
N ALA A 519 -13.01 5.48 -24.34
CA ALA A 519 -11.77 6.25 -24.35
C ALA A 519 -11.27 6.50 -22.93
N TYR A 520 -12.18 6.75 -21.99
CA TYR A 520 -11.85 6.85 -20.57
C TYR A 520 -11.31 5.52 -20.02
N ASN A 521 -11.97 4.41 -20.34
CA ASN A 521 -11.51 3.08 -19.91
C ASN A 521 -10.13 2.73 -20.50
N ALA A 522 -9.92 3.00 -21.79
CA ALA A 522 -8.62 2.86 -22.44
C ALA A 522 -7.54 3.70 -21.74
N GLY A 523 -7.84 4.98 -21.51
CA GLY A 523 -6.94 5.94 -20.88
C GLY A 523 -6.59 5.57 -19.44
N ALA A 524 -7.57 5.17 -18.63
CA ALA A 524 -7.33 4.70 -17.27
C ALA A 524 -6.44 3.44 -17.25
N GLY A 525 -6.71 2.47 -18.14
CA GLY A 525 -5.86 1.28 -18.27
C GLY A 525 -4.42 1.63 -18.68
N ALA A 526 -4.24 2.59 -19.60
CA ALA A 526 -2.91 3.04 -20.00
C ALA A 526 -2.19 3.81 -18.89
N GLU A 527 -2.88 4.69 -18.15
CA GLU A 527 -2.34 5.39 -16.97
C GLU A 527 -1.82 4.39 -15.93
N ILE A 528 -2.64 3.38 -15.59
CA ILE A 528 -2.24 2.30 -14.68
C ILE A 528 -0.99 1.58 -15.20
N LEU A 529 -0.97 1.20 -16.48
CA LEU A 529 0.18 0.51 -17.07
C LEU A 529 1.44 1.39 -17.07
N ALA A 530 1.32 2.70 -17.27
CA ALA A 530 2.44 3.62 -17.24
C ALA A 530 3.03 3.71 -15.83
N GLN A 531 2.18 3.86 -14.80
CA GLN A 531 2.58 3.87 -13.39
C GLN A 531 3.29 2.57 -13.00
N LEU A 532 2.74 1.42 -13.37
CA LEU A 532 3.32 0.10 -13.09
C LEU A 532 4.63 -0.16 -13.88
N LEU A 533 4.74 0.35 -15.11
CA LEU A 533 5.98 0.29 -15.89
C LEU A 533 7.09 1.11 -15.25
N ASN A 534 6.83 2.35 -14.86
CA ASN A 534 7.82 3.20 -14.20
C ASN A 534 8.29 2.58 -12.86
N ARG A 535 7.37 2.02 -12.06
CA ARG A 535 7.68 1.44 -10.74
C ARG A 535 8.40 0.09 -10.83
N TYR A 536 7.91 -0.82 -11.67
CA TYR A 536 8.41 -2.21 -11.70
C TYR A 536 9.08 -2.57 -13.01
N GLY A 537 8.47 -2.21 -14.14
CA GLY A 537 8.92 -2.62 -15.46
C GLY A 537 10.30 -2.06 -15.82
N VAL A 538 10.60 -0.80 -15.48
CA VAL A 538 11.92 -0.19 -15.70
C VAL A 538 13.02 -0.97 -14.98
N ARG A 539 12.79 -1.36 -13.72
CA ARG A 539 13.74 -2.15 -12.91
C ARG A 539 13.96 -3.53 -13.53
N GLU A 540 12.89 -4.20 -13.93
CA GLU A 540 12.95 -5.55 -14.51
C GLU A 540 13.51 -5.54 -15.94
N GLY A 541 13.37 -4.41 -16.64
CA GLY A 541 13.87 -4.19 -18.00
C GLY A 541 15.34 -3.80 -18.11
N ARG A 542 16.07 -3.62 -16.99
CA ARG A 542 17.50 -3.21 -17.00
C ARG A 542 18.40 -4.14 -17.81
N GLY A 543 18.09 -5.44 -17.82
CA GLY A 543 18.83 -6.42 -18.63
C GLY A 543 18.24 -6.60 -20.03
N GLN A 544 16.93 -6.77 -20.12
CA GLN A 544 16.20 -6.94 -21.37
C GLN A 544 14.91 -6.12 -21.30
N VAL A 545 14.75 -5.14 -22.19
CA VAL A 545 13.68 -4.13 -22.12
C VAL A 545 12.28 -4.78 -22.13
N GLU A 546 12.10 -5.89 -22.83
CA GLU A 546 10.83 -6.61 -22.90
C GLU A 546 10.41 -7.27 -21.58
N ASN A 547 11.35 -7.52 -20.65
CA ASN A 547 10.98 -7.92 -19.29
C ASN A 547 10.19 -6.83 -18.57
N GLY A 548 10.34 -5.56 -18.99
CA GLY A 548 9.49 -4.47 -18.54
C GLY A 548 8.02 -4.73 -18.82
N ALA A 549 7.66 -5.10 -20.05
CA ALA A 549 6.26 -5.44 -20.39
C ALA A 549 5.72 -6.63 -19.57
N ARG A 550 6.54 -7.66 -19.37
CA ARG A 550 6.14 -8.86 -18.60
C ARG A 550 5.90 -8.51 -17.13
N ALA A 551 6.79 -7.74 -16.53
CA ALA A 551 6.66 -7.31 -15.15
C ALA A 551 5.45 -6.40 -14.94
N THR A 552 5.26 -5.43 -15.84
CA THR A 552 4.12 -4.51 -15.79
C THR A 552 2.80 -5.26 -15.90
N TYR A 553 2.67 -6.21 -16.82
CA TYR A 553 1.43 -6.97 -16.95
C TYR A 553 1.18 -7.90 -15.76
N SER A 554 2.20 -8.60 -15.24
CA SER A 554 2.00 -9.44 -14.06
C SER A 554 1.53 -8.60 -12.86
N ALA A 555 2.03 -7.36 -12.70
CA ALA A 555 1.55 -6.43 -11.68
C ALA A 555 0.13 -5.91 -11.97
N TYR A 556 -0.20 -5.60 -13.23
CA TYR A 556 -1.54 -5.18 -13.64
C TYR A 556 -2.59 -6.25 -13.32
N ASN A 557 -2.24 -7.51 -13.53
CA ASN A 557 -3.14 -8.64 -13.34
C ASN A 557 -3.24 -9.14 -11.88
N GLY A 558 -2.16 -9.06 -11.10
CA GLY A 558 -2.08 -9.69 -9.78
C GLY A 558 -1.73 -8.75 -8.63
N GLY A 559 -1.64 -7.45 -8.89
CA GLY A 559 -1.18 -6.45 -7.93
C GLY A 559 0.35 -6.36 -7.80
N PRO A 560 0.85 -5.41 -7.00
CA PRO A 560 2.27 -5.13 -6.80
C PRO A 560 3.14 -6.38 -6.63
N ASP A 561 2.77 -7.29 -5.73
CA ASP A 561 3.58 -8.47 -5.39
C ASP A 561 3.76 -9.46 -6.55
N ALA A 562 2.91 -9.39 -7.58
CA ALA A 562 2.95 -10.26 -8.74
C ALA A 562 3.97 -9.80 -9.80
N TYR A 563 4.60 -8.62 -9.71
CA TYR A 563 5.44 -8.08 -10.80
C TYR A 563 6.60 -8.99 -11.24
N ARG A 564 7.09 -9.90 -10.37
CA ARG A 564 8.15 -10.87 -10.71
C ARG A 564 7.63 -12.25 -11.10
N ARG A 565 6.31 -12.48 -11.02
CA ARG A 565 5.68 -13.80 -11.19
C ARG A 565 6.10 -14.50 -12.48
N TYR A 566 6.21 -13.75 -13.58
CA TYR A 566 6.58 -14.27 -14.91
C TYR A 566 7.92 -15.03 -14.97
N ARG A 567 8.82 -14.84 -13.99
CA ARG A 567 10.15 -15.46 -13.95
C ARG A 567 10.39 -16.36 -12.73
N LEU A 568 9.41 -16.51 -11.84
CA LEU A 568 9.55 -17.38 -10.67
C LEU A 568 9.42 -18.86 -11.06
N ALA A 569 10.27 -19.71 -10.47
CA ALA A 569 10.26 -21.15 -10.74
C ALA A 569 8.98 -21.84 -10.22
N ARG A 570 8.41 -21.35 -9.11
CA ARG A 570 7.19 -21.88 -8.48
C ARG A 570 6.10 -20.82 -8.49
N VAL A 571 5.06 -21.07 -9.26
CA VAL A 571 3.87 -20.22 -9.46
C VAL A 571 2.68 -21.14 -9.70
N ALA A 572 1.47 -20.76 -9.30
CA ALA A 572 0.28 -21.54 -9.59
C ALA A 572 0.11 -21.74 -11.11
N ARG A 573 -0.41 -22.91 -11.50
CA ARG A 573 -0.51 -23.29 -12.93
C ARG A 573 -1.34 -22.28 -13.73
N THR A 574 -2.40 -21.76 -13.14
CA THR A 574 -3.32 -20.78 -13.75
C THR A 574 -2.61 -19.45 -14.01
N GLU A 575 -1.91 -18.91 -13.01
CA GLU A 575 -1.18 -17.64 -13.15
C GLU A 575 -0.02 -17.74 -14.15
N ARG A 576 0.71 -18.86 -14.13
CA ARG A 576 1.74 -19.13 -15.14
C ARG A 576 1.15 -19.16 -16.55
N ALA A 577 -0.04 -19.74 -16.72
CA ALA A 577 -0.70 -19.77 -18.02
C ALA A 577 -1.10 -18.36 -18.49
N ILE A 578 -1.52 -17.48 -17.57
CA ILE A 578 -1.82 -16.06 -17.83
C ILE A 578 -0.56 -15.34 -18.35
N ASP A 579 0.55 -15.40 -17.61
CA ASP A 579 1.78 -14.71 -18.00
C ASP A 579 2.37 -15.24 -19.32
N VAL A 580 2.28 -16.56 -19.57
CA VAL A 580 2.70 -17.18 -20.85
C VAL A 580 1.80 -16.75 -22.00
N ALA A 581 0.49 -16.68 -21.79
CA ALA A 581 -0.46 -16.24 -22.81
C ALA A 581 -0.20 -14.77 -23.19
N PHE A 582 -0.07 -13.90 -22.18
CA PHE A 582 0.28 -12.50 -22.38
C PHE A 582 1.58 -12.35 -23.15
N TRP A 583 2.65 -13.05 -22.75
CA TRP A 583 3.95 -12.90 -23.41
C TRP A 583 3.90 -13.24 -24.90
N LYS A 584 3.22 -14.32 -25.25
CA LYS A 584 3.04 -14.70 -26.66
C LYS A 584 2.21 -13.65 -27.43
N LYS A 585 1.18 -13.05 -26.80
CA LYS A 585 0.33 -12.02 -27.41
C LYS A 585 1.13 -10.74 -27.65
N TYR A 586 1.95 -10.35 -26.66
CA TYR A 586 2.87 -9.24 -26.76
C TYR A 586 3.83 -9.40 -27.93
N GLN A 587 4.46 -10.58 -28.06
CA GLN A 587 5.35 -10.88 -29.19
C GLN A 587 4.63 -10.81 -30.54
N ALA A 588 3.36 -11.22 -30.63
CA ALA A 588 2.57 -11.10 -31.85
C ALA A 588 2.22 -9.64 -32.17
N MET A 589 1.92 -8.83 -31.15
CA MET A 589 1.64 -7.40 -31.28
C MET A 589 2.88 -6.65 -31.76
N ALA A 590 4.03 -6.86 -31.12
CA ALA A 590 5.31 -6.26 -31.50
C ALA A 590 5.77 -6.68 -32.91
N ALA A 591 5.39 -7.88 -33.37
CA ALA A 591 5.68 -8.36 -34.71
C ALA A 591 4.67 -7.91 -35.78
N GLY A 592 3.63 -7.13 -35.42
CA GLY A 592 2.58 -6.69 -36.35
C GLY A 592 1.65 -7.82 -36.84
N ARG A 593 1.58 -8.95 -36.12
CA ARG A 593 0.80 -10.15 -36.50
C ARG A 593 -0.46 -10.36 -35.65
N ALA A 594 -0.81 -9.41 -34.80
CA ALA A 594 -1.88 -9.58 -33.83
C ALA A 594 -3.29 -9.26 -34.35
N LEU A 595 -3.41 -8.29 -35.29
CA LEU A 595 -4.68 -7.64 -35.64
C LEU A 595 -5.81 -8.61 -36.06
N ASP A 596 -5.48 -9.73 -36.69
CA ASP A 596 -6.49 -10.73 -37.10
C ASP A 596 -7.11 -11.50 -35.93
N PHE A 597 -6.51 -11.42 -34.73
CA PHE A 597 -6.86 -12.24 -33.57
C PHE A 597 -7.35 -11.44 -32.36
N VAL A 598 -7.22 -10.12 -32.38
CA VAL A 598 -7.47 -9.24 -31.21
C VAL A 598 -8.91 -9.30 -30.72
N LEU A 599 -9.87 -9.57 -31.61
CA LEU A 599 -11.29 -9.72 -31.27
C LEU A 599 -11.67 -11.11 -30.72
N CYS A 600 -10.73 -12.05 -30.65
CA CYS A 600 -10.90 -13.42 -30.11
C CYS A 600 -12.06 -14.24 -30.69
N ILE A 601 -12.49 -13.94 -31.91
CA ILE A 601 -13.54 -14.70 -32.61
C ILE A 601 -12.98 -16.05 -33.07
N GLN A 602 -11.72 -16.07 -33.49
CA GLN A 602 -10.98 -17.28 -33.81
C GLN A 602 -10.03 -17.65 -32.66
N GLY A 603 -9.86 -18.95 -32.42
CA GLY A 603 -8.85 -19.45 -31.50
C GLY A 603 -7.45 -19.06 -31.98
N TRP A 604 -6.71 -18.33 -31.17
CA TRP A 604 -5.34 -17.96 -31.49
C TRP A 604 -4.38 -19.09 -31.06
N SER A 605 -3.51 -19.52 -31.97
CA SER A 605 -2.45 -20.49 -31.69
C SER A 605 -1.13 -20.00 -32.30
N PRO A 606 -0.01 -20.01 -31.56
CA PRO A 606 1.30 -19.59 -32.07
C PRO A 606 1.77 -20.34 -33.32
N SER A 607 1.23 -21.55 -33.56
CA SER A 607 1.57 -22.44 -34.67
C SER A 607 0.84 -22.13 -35.99
N ARG A 608 -0.18 -21.27 -36.01
CA ARG A 608 -0.94 -20.92 -37.24
C ARG A 608 -0.24 -19.82 -38.07
N THR A 609 1.06 -19.96 -38.28
CA THR A 609 1.79 -19.10 -39.23
C THR A 609 1.86 -19.83 -40.57
N GLN A 610 0.85 -19.65 -41.44
CA GLN A 610 0.79 -19.95 -42.90
C GLN A 610 -0.70 -19.93 -43.31
N LEU A 611 -1.22 -19.20 -44.32
CA LEU A 611 -0.67 -18.74 -45.59
C LEU A 611 -1.34 -17.44 -46.07
N SER A 612 -0.55 -16.48 -46.55
CA SER A 612 -0.89 -15.69 -47.74
C SER A 612 -0.02 -16.21 -48.88
N VAL A 613 -0.60 -16.94 -49.85
CA VAL A 613 -0.05 -17.08 -51.22
C VAL A 613 -1.20 -17.42 -52.20
N VAL A 614 -1.40 -16.51 -53.17
CA VAL A 614 -1.73 -16.63 -54.61
C VAL A 614 -2.09 -18.05 -55.15
N PRO A 615 -3.10 -18.18 -56.05
CA PRO A 615 -3.67 -19.46 -56.45
C PRO A 615 -2.78 -20.24 -57.45
N ARG A 616 -2.77 -21.57 -57.33
CA ARG A 616 -2.20 -22.48 -58.34
C ARG A 616 -3.19 -23.56 -58.77
N ALA A 617 -3.07 -23.90 -60.05
CA ALA A 617 -3.99 -24.65 -60.88
C ALA A 617 -4.15 -26.16 -60.58
N ALA A 618 -5.24 -26.71 -61.13
CA ALA A 618 -5.62 -28.10 -61.44
C ALA A 618 -4.45 -29.09 -61.65
N THR A 619 -4.49 -30.41 -61.38
CA THR A 619 -5.46 -31.50 -61.06
C THR A 619 -4.59 -32.79 -60.82
N PRO A 620 -5.08 -34.05 -60.72
CA PRO A 620 -6.00 -34.65 -59.74
C PRO A 620 -5.53 -36.04 -59.17
N ASN A 621 -6.34 -36.57 -58.24
CA ASN A 621 -6.57 -37.99 -57.89
C ASN A 621 -5.51 -38.82 -57.12
N SER A 622 -5.88 -39.25 -55.90
CA SER A 622 -6.24 -40.66 -55.66
C SER A 622 -6.81 -40.89 -54.24
N CYS A 623 -7.81 -41.75 -54.19
CA CYS A 623 -8.60 -42.20 -53.05
C CYS A 623 -7.83 -42.99 -51.99
N MET A 624 -8.25 -42.93 -50.72
CA MET A 624 -8.95 -44.06 -50.06
C MET A 624 -9.47 -43.71 -48.66
N ARG A 625 -10.63 -44.30 -48.35
CA ARG A 625 -11.49 -44.11 -47.16
C ARG A 625 -11.12 -45.04 -46.00
N SER A 626 -11.58 -44.60 -44.82
CA SER A 626 -11.97 -45.37 -43.61
C SER A 626 -10.82 -45.71 -42.65
N ARG A 627 -10.95 -45.67 -41.32
CA ARG A 627 -12.11 -45.92 -40.44
C ARG A 627 -12.10 -45.04 -39.18
N ARG A 628 -13.30 -44.81 -38.64
CA ARG A 628 -13.55 -44.23 -37.31
C ARG A 628 -12.93 -45.08 -36.20
N SER A 629 -12.33 -44.43 -35.22
CA SER A 629 -12.14 -44.94 -33.85
C SER A 629 -12.29 -43.77 -32.89
N SER A 630 -13.14 -43.97 -31.89
CA SER A 630 -13.53 -43.03 -30.84
C SER A 630 -12.47 -42.94 -29.75
N ALA A 631 -11.84 -41.79 -29.58
CA ALA A 631 -11.30 -41.28 -28.30
C ALA A 631 -10.47 -40.01 -28.53
N THR A 632 -11.08 -38.83 -28.42
CA THR A 632 -10.36 -37.59 -28.04
C THR A 632 -11.38 -36.53 -27.65
N ARG A 633 -11.71 -36.50 -26.36
CA ARG A 633 -12.35 -35.37 -25.70
C ARG A 633 -11.32 -34.78 -24.74
N THR A 634 -10.32 -34.07 -25.26
CA THR A 634 -9.40 -33.28 -24.44
C THR A 634 -8.67 -32.24 -25.28
N ILE A 635 -8.57 -31.03 -24.72
CA ILE A 635 -7.77 -29.87 -25.17
C ILE A 635 -8.45 -28.96 -26.22
N GLU A 636 -9.53 -28.29 -25.81
CA GLU A 636 -9.81 -26.91 -26.23
C GLU A 636 -9.30 -25.96 -25.14
N ALA A 637 -8.04 -25.57 -25.23
CA ALA A 637 -7.43 -24.58 -24.35
C ALA A 637 -6.53 -23.67 -25.19
N CYS A 638 -7.08 -22.58 -25.73
CA CYS A 638 -6.26 -21.49 -26.31
C CYS A 638 -6.84 -20.09 -26.14
N HIS A 639 -7.84 -19.88 -25.28
CA HIS A 639 -8.22 -18.53 -24.82
C HIS A 639 -8.62 -18.58 -23.34
N ILE A 640 -7.69 -18.19 -22.46
CA ILE A 640 -8.00 -17.86 -21.07
C ILE A 640 -8.13 -16.33 -21.06
N SER A 641 -9.34 -15.84 -21.31
CA SER A 641 -9.74 -14.49 -20.89
C SER A 641 -10.33 -14.64 -19.48
N ILE A 642 -10.02 -13.71 -18.57
CA ILE A 642 -10.50 -13.72 -17.18
C ILE A 642 -12.04 -13.69 -17.13
N ALA A 643 -12.70 -13.19 -18.17
CA ALA A 643 -14.16 -13.19 -18.32
C ALA A 643 -14.81 -14.58 -18.49
N ARG A 644 -14.04 -15.69 -18.51
CA ARG A 644 -14.56 -17.06 -18.50
C ARG A 644 -14.22 -17.77 -17.18
N ARG A 645 -14.92 -17.43 -16.09
CA ARG A 645 -15.12 -18.36 -14.95
C ARG A 645 -16.61 -18.72 -14.86
N PRO A 646 -16.96 -20.01 -14.68
CA PRO A 646 -18.35 -20.42 -14.53
C PRO A 646 -18.93 -19.91 -13.21
N ILE A 647 -20.16 -19.43 -13.30
CA ILE A 647 -21.00 -18.91 -12.22
C ILE A 647 -21.41 -20.05 -11.29
N ALA A 648 -21.14 -19.92 -9.99
CA ALA A 648 -22.05 -20.44 -8.97
C ALA A 648 -23.05 -19.31 -8.70
N SER A 649 -24.30 -19.52 -9.11
CA SER A 649 -25.39 -18.55 -8.98
C SER A 649 -25.90 -18.56 -7.55
N PHE A 650 -25.93 -17.41 -6.89
CA PHE A 650 -26.95 -17.11 -5.89
C PHE A 650 -27.42 -15.67 -6.12
N VAL A 651 -28.75 -15.56 -6.24
CA VAL A 651 -29.56 -14.33 -6.36
C VAL A 651 -29.38 -13.45 -5.14
#